data_AF-S7Z1Y7-F1
#
_entry.id   AF-S7Z1Y7-F1
#
_cell.length_a   1.000
_cell.length_b   1.000
_cell.length_c   1.000
_cell.angle_alpha   90.00
_cell.angle_beta   90.00
_cell.angle_gamma   90.00
#
_symmetry.space_group_name_H-M   'P 1'
#
loop_
_entity.id
_entity.type
_entity.pdbx_description
1 polymer ?
#
loop_
_entity_poly.entity_id
_entity_poly.type
_entity_poly.pdbx_seq_one_letter_code
_entity_poly.pdbx_strand_id
1 'polypeptide(L)'
;MPEPTEVVSSKGTQEIGHEGEAAVVEALPELPLTSNHRTVTETIPHETEEIEDATILKNRREIAQEGKDGLRTIEYEDYLLNGKVEASKEISRTEVEPTKEIVKVGSLVKTKPTVEITNLIKEESKKAVAVNYHLDDPTSAFVKAKAQIYQNGTLVKEVNLKDPSAQQTIDGLDYYTSYNLKTYLTYNLGQSDQESTEVSTKDFQLDYKKIEIKDVDEVGLYGKEDGHYRRYLNLSEVPSDLSPYFVKVKSDKMKEMLLPVSSIKETDDGKYKVTVAFNELVQEKGSAYKDNYSFTVDKQKLAKDSVYTSFKKLIAAMQDNLAGTFKLGADMTADEVALAKGQTSYVTGTFTGNLIGASDGQPFAIYDLKTALFDNLTKATVKDIDLKAVAIKSQEDTASLAKVATNSQISNVAVEGQLTGSKSVAGLVAKAQDTEISNSSFTGSIQAKHTDASPYYVGGIAGLLSGNKAKIDKVAVDASISSNARNNDQFAGGIVGKVQSGALVSHALASGTILNTTTYPRVGGIAGSTWQNGRIHHVVSMVNTGDGYAITGDQYMGADIKDASTTVENKKADLYATSITQDQASEKVQSYGMTVTLDDTGQTLKDNQRSVDYTQLSQGQASRKVAYHNIEKLMPFYNKELVVHYGNQVDPTDKLYTTELLDVVPMRDNDIITDIQANKATINKLMLHFADNTISYLDVTYKEDFKNTQIAEYSVAGKNFIFTPEAFLSDYTKVTDQVLADLQGVEYDSAAMRRVLGIEADDSLDPLYLDKEFEKLKANIGEHLRKVLAMDKSINTMGDSVATYISEKIKNNKEAFLLGLTYLNRWYNINYDHINTKDLNTYKFDFDGSSTASTLDTIIALGQSGMENLKASNNISAYETTLAPAKGRKTVTDLLESYRKLFLPTKTNNEWLKTNTKAYIVESKSEIPEVRAKQESATPDSNYTLGVFDRITAPSWKLKNMLLPLLTLPEEDVYVISNLSTLAFGGYERYRDRVNNTVLSGEELRQYVRAKVDQSAEWQRDHYDIWYHLLSPEYKEKLFRSVMVSDGFGMKDSNSKYYWATLSDKAIASIYNFFGPTGKWYGESKGAGAYANGSEVHYVSDRLLDKYGTSVYTHEMVHNSDGHIYFEGKGRREGLGAELYALGLLQSADNLDKDAIVLNTSIKGIRIH
;
A
#
# COMPACT_ATOMS: atom_id res chain seq x y z
N MET A 1 65.01 -90.41 -111.30
CA MET A 1 65.73 -90.85 -110.08
C MET A 1 65.31 -89.94 -108.93
N PRO A 2 65.14 -90.49 -107.72
CA PRO A 2 64.47 -91.75 -107.35
C PRO A 2 62.97 -91.43 -107.02
N GLU A 3 62.03 -92.28 -106.60
CA GLU A 3 62.01 -93.57 -105.88
C GLU A 3 62.37 -93.48 -104.37
N PRO A 4 61.81 -94.31 -103.46
CA PRO A 4 60.54 -95.08 -103.45
C PRO A 4 59.40 -94.25 -102.76
N THR A 5 58.45 -94.65 -101.88
CA THR A 5 58.16 -95.89 -101.12
C THR A 5 56.66 -96.01 -100.71
N GLU A 6 56.35 -97.09 -99.99
CA GLU A 6 55.08 -97.70 -99.53
C GLU A 6 54.23 -96.86 -98.53
N VAL A 7 52.88 -96.88 -98.51
CA VAL A 7 51.85 -97.97 -98.44
C VAL A 7 51.65 -98.46 -96.97
N VAL A 8 50.42 -98.59 -96.41
CA VAL A 8 49.51 -99.77 -96.44
C VAL A 8 48.05 -99.42 -96.00
N SER A 9 47.07 -99.61 -96.92
CA SER A 9 45.66 -100.06 -96.72
C SER A 9 44.69 -99.28 -95.78
N SER A 10 43.35 -99.46 -95.83
CA SER A 10 42.55 -100.51 -96.47
C SER A 10 41.15 -100.07 -96.96
N LYS A 11 40.73 -100.60 -98.12
CA LYS A 11 39.39 -101.09 -98.57
C LYS A 11 38.14 -100.31 -98.10
N GLY A 12 37.22 -99.87 -98.97
CA GLY A 12 36.64 -100.53 -100.15
C GLY A 12 35.16 -100.88 -99.86
N THR A 13 34.22 -100.98 -100.79
CA THR A 13 34.19 -101.02 -102.27
C THR A 13 33.13 -100.03 -102.78
N GLN A 14 33.34 -99.28 -103.87
CA GLN A 14 33.09 -99.69 -105.26
C GLN A 14 31.69 -100.33 -105.48
N GLU A 15 30.90 -99.70 -106.35
CA GLU A 15 29.53 -100.11 -106.74
C GLU A 15 29.54 -100.69 -108.17
N ILE A 16 28.37 -101.16 -108.64
CA ILE A 16 27.99 -101.51 -110.02
C ILE A 16 28.39 -102.95 -110.44
N GLY A 17 27.42 -103.66 -111.03
CA GLY A 17 27.41 -105.12 -111.15
C GLY A 17 28.24 -105.75 -112.28
N HIS A 18 29.38 -105.19 -112.67
CA HIS A 18 30.30 -105.80 -113.64
C HIS A 18 31.77 -105.53 -113.26
N GLU A 19 32.50 -106.59 -112.90
CA GLU A 19 33.93 -106.52 -112.55
C GLU A 19 34.83 -106.63 -113.80
N GLY A 20 35.60 -105.57 -114.07
CA GLY A 20 36.98 -105.58 -114.62
C GLY A 20 37.30 -106.19 -116.01
N GLU A 21 37.47 -105.33 -117.04
CA GLU A 21 38.50 -105.37 -118.11
C GLU A 21 38.48 -104.02 -118.91
N ALA A 22 39.47 -103.67 -119.78
CA ALA A 22 39.71 -102.27 -120.30
C ALA A 22 40.38 -102.22 -121.72
N ALA A 23 40.81 -101.12 -122.41
CA ALA A 23 41.08 -99.68 -122.12
C ALA A 23 41.15 -98.81 -123.44
N VAL A 24 41.92 -97.68 -123.47
CA VAL A 24 42.50 -96.91 -124.65
C VAL A 24 41.60 -95.80 -125.32
N VAL A 25 41.74 -94.47 -125.05
CA VAL A 25 42.52 -93.33 -125.74
C VAL A 25 41.74 -92.68 -126.96
N GLU A 26 41.81 -91.39 -127.43
CA GLU A 26 42.82 -90.29 -127.53
C GLU A 26 42.29 -88.80 -127.33
N ALA A 27 42.67 -87.77 -128.15
CA ALA A 27 42.65 -86.30 -127.82
C ALA A 27 42.44 -85.26 -128.99
N LEU A 28 42.27 -83.92 -128.71
CA LEU A 28 42.48 -82.67 -129.54
C LEU A 28 42.10 -81.33 -128.74
N PRO A 29 42.23 -80.03 -129.21
CA PRO A 29 42.69 -78.83 -128.40
C PRO A 29 41.77 -77.55 -128.19
N GLU A 30 42.33 -76.38 -127.80
CA GLU A 30 41.79 -75.25 -126.96
C GLU A 30 41.66 -73.78 -127.54
N LEU A 31 41.19 -72.79 -126.72
CA LEU A 31 41.02 -71.30 -126.97
C LEU A 31 41.15 -70.40 -125.67
N PRO A 32 41.28 -69.03 -125.71
CA PRO A 32 41.73 -68.14 -124.59
C PRO A 32 40.70 -67.21 -123.85
N LEU A 33 41.13 -66.42 -122.82
CA LEU A 33 40.31 -65.75 -121.75
C LEU A 33 40.87 -64.38 -121.18
N THR A 34 40.11 -63.57 -120.41
CA THR A 34 40.50 -62.23 -119.80
C THR A 34 39.81 -61.86 -118.44
N SER A 35 40.20 -60.79 -117.70
CA SER A 35 39.61 -60.35 -116.37
C SER A 35 39.41 -58.82 -116.16
N ASN A 36 38.70 -58.41 -115.08
CA ASN A 36 38.41 -57.03 -114.62
C ASN A 36 38.18 -56.97 -113.07
N HIS A 37 37.97 -55.80 -112.43
CA HIS A 37 37.81 -55.65 -110.95
C HIS A 37 36.53 -54.92 -110.50
N ARG A 38 36.06 -55.17 -109.26
CA ARG A 38 34.85 -54.57 -108.64
C ARG A 38 34.92 -54.50 -107.10
N THR A 39 34.44 -53.41 -106.50
CA THR A 39 34.40 -53.16 -105.03
C THR A 39 32.96 -53.07 -104.51
N VAL A 40 32.71 -53.52 -103.27
CA VAL A 40 31.41 -53.46 -102.57
C VAL A 40 31.63 -53.03 -101.11
N THR A 41 30.74 -52.18 -100.58
CA THR A 41 30.78 -51.72 -99.18
C THR A 41 29.42 -51.91 -98.50
N GLU A 42 29.44 -52.28 -97.22
CA GLU A 42 28.29 -52.66 -96.39
C GLU A 42 28.45 -52.10 -94.97
N THR A 43 27.38 -51.59 -94.36
CA THR A 43 27.41 -50.94 -93.04
C THR A 43 27.12 -51.95 -91.92
N ILE A 44 27.91 -51.90 -90.84
CA ILE A 44 27.73 -52.71 -89.64
C ILE A 44 27.07 -51.82 -88.57
N PRO A 45 25.80 -52.05 -88.18
CA PRO A 45 25.12 -51.19 -87.20
C PRO A 45 25.78 -51.31 -85.82
N HIS A 46 25.83 -50.20 -85.07
CA HIS A 46 26.33 -50.21 -83.69
C HIS A 46 25.31 -50.74 -82.68
N GLU A 47 25.82 -51.30 -81.57
CA GLU A 47 25.01 -51.68 -80.41
C GLU A 47 24.83 -50.50 -79.45
N THR A 48 23.64 -50.35 -78.88
CA THR A 48 23.41 -49.48 -77.71
C THR A 48 23.55 -50.28 -76.42
N GLU A 49 24.40 -49.82 -75.51
CA GLU A 49 24.60 -50.38 -74.17
C GLU A 49 23.91 -49.49 -73.13
N GLU A 50 22.81 -49.98 -72.56
CA GLU A 50 22.07 -49.29 -71.49
C GLU A 50 22.70 -49.57 -70.12
N ILE A 51 23.22 -48.52 -69.48
CA ILE A 51 23.84 -48.59 -68.14
C ILE A 51 22.93 -47.87 -67.14
N GLU A 52 22.57 -48.52 -66.03
CA GLU A 52 21.83 -47.85 -64.95
C GLU A 52 22.71 -46.79 -64.25
N ASP A 53 22.24 -45.55 -64.20
CA ASP A 53 22.89 -44.46 -63.47
C ASP A 53 22.01 -43.97 -62.31
N ALA A 54 22.51 -44.19 -61.08
CA ALA A 54 21.85 -43.83 -59.84
C ALA A 54 21.84 -42.31 -59.53
N THR A 55 22.44 -41.47 -60.38
CA THR A 55 22.34 -40.01 -60.30
C THR A 55 21.22 -39.44 -61.18
N ILE A 56 20.74 -40.21 -62.17
CA ILE A 56 19.72 -39.77 -63.13
C ILE A 56 18.33 -40.27 -62.68
N LEU A 57 17.33 -39.39 -62.70
CA LEU A 57 15.94 -39.68 -62.29
C LEU A 57 15.34 -40.86 -63.07
N LYS A 58 14.60 -41.72 -62.36
CA LYS A 58 13.99 -42.92 -62.95
C LYS A 58 13.12 -42.61 -64.17
N ASN A 59 13.33 -43.37 -65.24
CA ASN A 59 12.73 -43.20 -66.58
C ASN A 59 13.23 -41.97 -67.39
N ARG A 60 14.32 -41.31 -66.98
CA ARG A 60 15.10 -40.42 -67.86
C ARG A 60 16.24 -41.20 -68.52
N ARG A 61 16.72 -40.68 -69.65
CA ARG A 61 17.82 -41.23 -70.46
C ARG A 61 18.77 -40.11 -70.85
N GLU A 62 20.07 -40.37 -70.80
CA GLU A 62 21.13 -39.47 -71.23
C GLU A 62 22.15 -40.24 -72.07
N ILE A 63 22.55 -39.71 -73.23
CA ILE A 63 23.54 -40.35 -74.09
C ILE A 63 24.92 -39.92 -73.59
N ALA A 64 25.64 -40.84 -72.95
CA ALA A 64 26.99 -40.61 -72.43
C ALA A 64 28.07 -40.79 -73.52
N GLN A 65 27.77 -41.53 -74.58
CA GLN A 65 28.60 -41.70 -75.77
C GLN A 65 27.68 -41.95 -76.97
N GLU A 66 27.73 -41.11 -78.00
CA GLU A 66 27.04 -41.39 -79.27
C GLU A 66 27.70 -42.58 -79.98
N GLY A 67 26.89 -43.51 -80.48
CA GLY A 67 27.36 -44.65 -81.25
C GLY A 67 27.74 -44.28 -82.69
N LYS A 68 28.53 -45.14 -83.33
CA LYS A 68 28.95 -45.00 -84.73
C LYS A 68 29.01 -46.34 -85.41
N ASP A 69 28.32 -46.47 -86.53
CA ASP A 69 28.32 -47.68 -87.35
C ASP A 69 29.72 -47.99 -87.91
N GLY A 70 30.00 -49.28 -88.01
CA GLY A 70 31.17 -49.84 -88.69
C GLY A 70 30.95 -49.97 -90.20
N LEU A 71 32.02 -50.32 -90.92
CA LEU A 71 32.01 -50.48 -92.38
C LEU A 71 32.83 -51.69 -92.82
N ARG A 72 32.24 -52.54 -93.65
CA ARG A 72 32.88 -53.64 -94.35
C ARG A 72 33.04 -53.29 -95.83
N THR A 73 34.27 -53.35 -96.36
CA THR A 73 34.55 -53.20 -97.79
C THR A 73 35.27 -54.44 -98.32
N ILE A 74 34.82 -54.93 -99.47
CA ILE A 74 35.32 -56.16 -100.12
C ILE A 74 35.58 -55.90 -101.60
N GLU A 75 36.68 -56.43 -102.14
CA GLU A 75 37.06 -56.31 -103.55
C GLU A 75 37.15 -57.67 -104.24
N TYR A 76 36.72 -57.71 -105.50
CA TYR A 76 36.63 -58.90 -106.35
C TYR A 76 37.33 -58.69 -107.69
N GLU A 77 38.05 -59.70 -108.17
CA GLU A 77 38.47 -59.83 -109.57
C GLU A 77 37.48 -60.74 -110.30
N ASP A 78 36.84 -60.20 -111.33
CA ASP A 78 35.83 -60.86 -112.16
C ASP A 78 36.50 -61.35 -113.47
N TYR A 79 36.47 -62.66 -113.74
CA TYR A 79 37.02 -63.29 -114.94
C TYR A 79 35.93 -63.42 -116.01
N LEU A 80 36.22 -62.95 -117.23
CA LEU A 80 35.23 -62.84 -118.31
C LEU A 80 35.60 -63.68 -119.54
N LEU A 81 34.61 -64.48 -119.97
CA LEU A 81 34.58 -65.13 -121.28
C LEU A 81 33.44 -64.51 -122.10
N ASN A 82 33.71 -64.08 -123.33
CA ASN A 82 32.74 -63.43 -124.22
C ASN A 82 31.92 -62.28 -123.58
N GLY A 83 32.54 -61.50 -122.68
CA GLY A 83 31.91 -60.33 -122.07
C GLY A 83 30.94 -60.62 -120.92
N LYS A 84 30.92 -61.84 -120.39
CA LYS A 84 30.13 -62.24 -119.23
C LYS A 84 31.04 -62.75 -118.12
N VAL A 85 30.75 -62.42 -116.86
CA VAL A 85 31.51 -62.89 -115.69
C VAL A 85 31.14 -64.35 -115.43
N GLU A 86 32.12 -65.25 -115.52
CA GLU A 86 31.95 -66.68 -115.27
C GLU A 86 32.54 -67.11 -113.91
N ALA A 87 33.48 -66.33 -113.35
CA ALA A 87 33.99 -66.52 -112.00
C ALA A 87 34.44 -65.19 -111.36
N SER A 88 34.20 -65.05 -110.06
CA SER A 88 34.64 -63.91 -109.24
C SER A 88 35.55 -64.40 -108.11
N LYS A 89 36.66 -63.71 -107.87
CA LYS A 89 37.64 -64.05 -106.82
C LYS A 89 37.79 -62.88 -105.84
N GLU A 90 37.51 -63.11 -104.56
CA GLU A 90 37.75 -62.11 -103.51
C GLU A 90 39.26 -61.84 -103.39
N ILE A 91 39.65 -60.57 -103.50
CA ILE A 91 41.06 -60.10 -103.49
C ILE A 91 41.42 -59.52 -102.12
N SER A 92 40.52 -58.73 -101.54
CA SER A 92 40.72 -58.06 -100.26
C SER A 92 39.39 -57.88 -99.51
N ARG A 93 39.48 -57.80 -98.19
CA ARG A 93 38.40 -57.47 -97.27
C ARG A 93 38.97 -56.63 -96.13
N THR A 94 38.32 -55.51 -95.84
CA THR A 94 38.66 -54.63 -94.72
C THR A 94 37.39 -54.32 -93.95
N GLU A 95 37.42 -54.48 -92.63
CA GLU A 95 36.30 -54.24 -91.72
C GLU A 95 36.74 -53.22 -90.65
N VAL A 96 35.88 -52.24 -90.38
CA VAL A 96 36.02 -51.26 -89.30
C VAL A 96 34.88 -51.51 -88.32
N GLU A 97 35.21 -51.87 -87.08
CA GLU A 97 34.23 -52.21 -86.04
C GLU A 97 33.37 -51.00 -85.62
N PRO A 98 32.08 -51.20 -85.32
CA PRO A 98 31.22 -50.14 -84.78
C PRO A 98 31.65 -49.71 -83.37
N THR A 99 31.44 -48.43 -83.05
CA THR A 99 31.58 -47.89 -81.70
C THR A 99 30.21 -47.88 -81.02
N LYS A 100 30.07 -48.52 -79.86
CA LYS A 100 28.79 -48.60 -79.14
C LYS A 100 28.25 -47.22 -78.73
N GLU A 101 26.94 -47.08 -78.76
CA GLU A 101 26.25 -46.00 -78.05
C GLU A 101 26.14 -46.37 -76.56
N ILE A 102 26.45 -45.46 -75.64
CA ILE A 102 26.25 -45.68 -74.20
C ILE A 102 25.12 -44.78 -73.72
N VAL A 103 23.98 -45.39 -73.40
CA VAL A 103 22.81 -44.69 -72.87
C VAL A 103 22.72 -44.93 -71.38
N LYS A 104 22.87 -43.88 -70.60
CA LYS A 104 22.60 -43.91 -69.16
C LYS A 104 21.09 -43.88 -68.95
N VAL A 105 20.53 -44.97 -68.42
CA VAL A 105 19.14 -45.05 -67.96
C VAL A 105 19.09 -44.69 -66.48
N GLY A 106 18.28 -43.70 -66.12
CA GLY A 106 18.16 -43.28 -64.74
C GLY A 106 17.48 -44.33 -63.87
N SER A 107 18.08 -44.63 -62.72
CA SER A 107 17.52 -45.52 -61.69
C SER A 107 17.15 -44.78 -60.38
N LEU A 108 17.50 -43.50 -60.24
CA LEU A 108 17.23 -42.71 -59.02
C LEU A 108 15.72 -42.54 -58.78
N VAL A 109 15.24 -43.13 -57.68
CA VAL A 109 13.91 -42.87 -57.13
C VAL A 109 14.06 -41.93 -55.94
N LYS A 110 13.58 -40.70 -56.06
CA LYS A 110 13.54 -39.77 -54.94
C LYS A 110 12.51 -40.20 -53.90
N THR A 111 12.90 -40.08 -52.63
CA THR A 111 12.06 -40.36 -51.46
C THR A 111 11.60 -39.05 -50.83
N LYS A 112 10.51 -39.09 -50.04
CA LYS A 112 10.10 -37.92 -49.25
C LYS A 112 11.10 -37.73 -48.11
N PRO A 113 11.76 -36.56 -47.99
CA PRO A 113 12.67 -36.30 -46.88
C PRO A 113 11.88 -36.02 -45.58
N THR A 114 12.56 -36.09 -44.44
CA THR A 114 11.95 -35.82 -43.12
C THR A 114 12.63 -34.63 -42.45
N VAL A 115 11.87 -33.87 -41.64
CA VAL A 115 12.42 -32.80 -40.79
C VAL A 115 11.87 -32.99 -39.38
N GLU A 116 12.74 -33.42 -38.48
CA GLU A 116 12.41 -33.77 -37.10
C GLU A 116 12.88 -32.73 -36.09
N ILE A 117 12.11 -32.51 -35.01
CA ILE A 117 12.43 -31.59 -33.92
C ILE A 117 13.29 -32.33 -32.90
N THR A 118 14.61 -32.29 -33.04
CA THR A 118 15.54 -33.01 -32.16
C THR A 118 15.62 -32.38 -30.77
N ASN A 119 15.59 -31.05 -30.67
CA ASN A 119 15.60 -30.35 -29.38
C ASN A 119 14.74 -29.07 -29.42
N LEU A 120 14.21 -28.68 -28.27
CA LEU A 120 13.52 -27.41 -28.05
C LEU A 120 13.93 -26.89 -26.68
N ILE A 121 14.61 -25.75 -26.65
CA ILE A 121 15.09 -25.06 -25.45
C ILE A 121 14.20 -23.83 -25.25
N LYS A 122 13.64 -23.65 -24.05
CA LYS A 122 12.90 -22.44 -23.70
C LYS A 122 13.87 -21.28 -23.43
N GLU A 123 13.74 -20.18 -24.16
CA GLU A 123 14.46 -18.92 -23.89
C GLU A 123 13.49 -17.91 -23.24
N GLU A 124 13.02 -18.24 -22.04
CA GLU A 124 11.84 -17.60 -21.45
C GLU A 124 12.00 -16.08 -21.29
N SER A 125 13.16 -15.57 -20.84
CA SER A 125 13.40 -14.11 -20.72
C SER A 125 13.28 -13.33 -22.04
N LYS A 126 13.42 -14.01 -23.19
CA LYS A 126 13.29 -13.41 -24.53
C LYS A 126 11.91 -13.63 -25.17
N LYS A 127 10.96 -14.27 -24.47
CA LYS A 127 9.67 -14.72 -25.05
C LYS A 127 9.88 -15.59 -26.30
N ALA A 128 10.81 -16.55 -26.20
CA ALA A 128 11.28 -17.32 -27.35
C ALA A 128 11.54 -18.81 -27.03
N VAL A 129 11.66 -19.62 -28.09
CA VAL A 129 12.24 -20.97 -28.05
C VAL A 129 13.38 -21.09 -29.06
N ALA A 130 14.45 -21.77 -28.69
CA ALA A 130 15.53 -22.15 -29.59
C ALA A 130 15.35 -23.64 -29.97
N VAL A 131 15.10 -23.89 -31.25
CA VAL A 131 14.74 -25.22 -31.77
C VAL A 131 15.87 -25.76 -32.63
N ASN A 132 16.23 -27.02 -32.41
CA ASN A 132 17.15 -27.76 -33.28
C ASN A 132 16.34 -28.73 -34.11
N TYR A 133 16.68 -28.82 -35.39
CA TYR A 133 16.07 -29.76 -36.33
C TYR A 133 17.10 -30.80 -36.80
N HIS A 134 16.60 -31.85 -37.45
CA HIS A 134 17.41 -32.76 -38.26
C HIS A 134 16.66 -33.02 -39.57
N LEU A 135 17.36 -32.82 -40.69
CA LEU A 135 16.89 -33.17 -42.03
C LEU A 135 17.54 -34.49 -42.43
N ASP A 136 16.72 -35.50 -42.73
CA ASP A 136 17.14 -36.67 -43.49
C ASP A 136 16.61 -36.53 -44.93
N ASP A 137 17.54 -36.43 -45.88
CA ASP A 137 17.26 -36.35 -47.31
C ASP A 137 18.27 -37.17 -48.13
N PRO A 138 18.15 -38.51 -48.10
CA PRO A 138 19.11 -39.40 -48.76
C PRO A 138 19.01 -39.36 -50.29
N THR A 139 18.11 -38.56 -50.87
CA THR A 139 17.87 -38.49 -52.32
C THR A 139 17.86 -37.06 -52.90
N SER A 140 18.26 -36.06 -52.11
CA SER A 140 18.27 -34.64 -52.51
C SER A 140 16.92 -34.15 -53.04
N ALA A 141 15.83 -34.50 -52.34
CA ALA A 141 14.45 -34.16 -52.65
C ALA A 141 13.94 -32.89 -51.92
N PHE A 142 14.66 -32.37 -50.94
CA PHE A 142 14.30 -31.19 -50.15
C PHE A 142 14.26 -29.90 -51.01
N VAL A 143 13.28 -29.03 -50.76
CA VAL A 143 13.18 -27.70 -51.40
C VAL A 143 13.19 -26.58 -50.35
N LYS A 144 12.30 -26.64 -49.36
CA LYS A 144 12.19 -25.67 -48.25
C LYS A 144 11.46 -26.32 -47.08
N ALA A 145 11.71 -25.84 -45.85
CA ALA A 145 10.92 -26.21 -44.69
C ALA A 145 10.59 -24.99 -43.82
N LYS A 146 9.57 -25.13 -42.99
CA LYS A 146 9.08 -24.11 -42.06
C LYS A 146 8.76 -24.72 -40.70
N ALA A 147 8.93 -23.89 -39.68
CA ALA A 147 8.38 -24.09 -38.35
C ALA A 147 7.02 -23.37 -38.27
N GLN A 148 5.98 -24.08 -37.87
CA GLN A 148 4.62 -23.54 -37.71
C GLN A 148 4.17 -23.73 -36.26
N ILE A 149 3.88 -22.64 -35.56
CA ILE A 149 3.42 -22.65 -34.17
C ILE A 149 1.91 -22.42 -34.14
N TYR A 150 1.21 -23.35 -33.48
CA TYR A 150 -0.22 -23.36 -33.29
C TYR A 150 -0.58 -23.08 -31.84
N GLN A 151 -1.64 -22.31 -31.63
CA GLN A 151 -2.30 -22.08 -30.34
C GLN A 151 -3.76 -22.51 -30.49
N ASN A 152 -4.24 -23.43 -29.64
CA ASN A 152 -5.60 -23.99 -29.71
C ASN A 152 -6.03 -24.47 -31.12
N GLY A 153 -5.08 -24.98 -31.92
CA GLY A 153 -5.30 -25.44 -33.30
C GLY A 153 -5.28 -24.35 -34.38
N THR A 154 -5.20 -23.06 -34.02
CA THR A 154 -5.00 -21.95 -34.97
C THR A 154 -3.51 -21.66 -35.17
N LEU A 155 -3.07 -21.48 -36.42
CA LEU A 155 -1.70 -21.07 -36.74
C LEU A 155 -1.47 -19.61 -36.30
N VAL A 156 -0.54 -19.38 -35.38
CA VAL A 156 -0.24 -18.04 -34.84
C VAL A 156 1.12 -17.49 -35.28
N LYS A 157 2.08 -18.35 -35.63
CA LYS A 157 3.38 -17.93 -36.16
C LYS A 157 3.97 -18.94 -37.14
N GLU A 158 4.64 -18.45 -38.18
CA GLU A 158 5.37 -19.26 -39.16
C GLU A 158 6.78 -18.68 -39.33
N VAL A 159 7.80 -19.55 -39.38
CA VAL A 159 9.21 -19.19 -39.57
C VAL A 159 9.83 -20.12 -40.62
N ASN A 160 10.37 -19.55 -41.70
CA ASN A 160 11.09 -20.32 -42.72
C ASN A 160 12.45 -20.80 -42.15
N LEU A 161 12.75 -22.09 -42.28
CA LEU A 161 14.03 -22.67 -41.87
C LEU A 161 15.07 -22.40 -42.96
N LYS A 162 16.09 -21.60 -42.65
CA LYS A 162 17.16 -21.24 -43.61
C LYS A 162 18.14 -22.39 -43.84
N ASP A 163 18.42 -23.14 -42.79
CA ASP A 163 19.19 -24.38 -42.78
C ASP A 163 18.55 -25.30 -41.73
N PRO A 164 17.92 -26.43 -42.13
CA PRO A 164 17.37 -27.43 -41.20
C PRO A 164 18.41 -28.15 -40.32
N SER A 165 19.70 -27.88 -40.49
CA SER A 165 20.80 -28.37 -39.65
C SER A 165 21.17 -27.39 -38.53
N ALA A 166 20.71 -26.14 -38.63
CA ALA A 166 21.05 -25.06 -37.70
C ALA A 166 20.00 -24.91 -36.58
N GLN A 167 20.43 -24.34 -35.45
CA GLN A 167 19.52 -23.91 -34.40
C GLN A 167 18.76 -22.65 -34.85
N GLN A 168 17.43 -22.70 -34.80
CA GLN A 168 16.54 -21.60 -35.16
C GLN A 168 15.84 -21.06 -33.90
N THR A 169 15.98 -19.77 -33.62
CA THR A 169 15.18 -19.10 -32.59
C THR A 169 13.82 -18.70 -33.18
N ILE A 170 12.74 -18.94 -32.42
CA ILE A 170 11.40 -18.45 -32.69
C ILE A 170 10.96 -17.60 -31.49
N ASP A 171 10.82 -16.30 -31.72
CA ASP A 171 10.54 -15.27 -30.70
C ASP A 171 9.06 -14.86 -30.65
N GLY A 172 8.72 -13.86 -29.84
CA GLY A 172 7.39 -13.23 -29.82
C GLY A 172 6.26 -14.19 -29.40
N LEU A 173 6.53 -14.99 -28.36
CA LEU A 173 5.61 -15.98 -27.80
C LEU A 173 5.14 -15.55 -26.40
N ASP A 174 3.87 -15.74 -26.09
CA ASP A 174 3.31 -15.36 -24.79
C ASP A 174 3.69 -16.34 -23.68
N TYR A 175 3.80 -15.81 -22.45
CA TYR A 175 3.93 -16.63 -21.25
C TYR A 175 2.61 -17.31 -20.92
N TYR A 176 2.72 -18.50 -20.31
CA TYR A 176 1.58 -19.29 -19.85
C TYR A 176 0.55 -19.62 -20.94
N THR A 177 1.00 -19.63 -22.20
CA THR A 177 0.23 -20.07 -23.38
C THR A 177 0.75 -21.42 -23.85
N SER A 178 -0.14 -22.41 -23.94
CA SER A 178 0.15 -23.70 -24.56
C SER A 178 0.31 -23.55 -26.08
N TYR A 179 1.48 -23.92 -26.59
CA TYR A 179 1.82 -23.90 -28.01
C TYR A 179 2.18 -25.30 -28.51
N ASN A 180 1.71 -25.62 -29.72
CA ASN A 180 2.09 -26.83 -30.46
C ASN A 180 2.95 -26.42 -31.67
N LEU A 181 4.22 -26.78 -31.66
CA LEU A 181 5.13 -26.59 -32.80
C LEU A 181 4.99 -27.77 -33.77
N LYS A 182 4.89 -27.49 -35.07
CA LYS A 182 4.88 -28.49 -36.15
C LYS A 182 5.94 -28.15 -37.21
N THR A 183 6.50 -29.18 -37.84
CA THR A 183 7.28 -29.01 -39.08
C THR A 183 6.38 -29.07 -40.32
N TYR A 184 6.66 -28.20 -41.28
CA TYR A 184 6.01 -28.14 -42.59
C TYR A 184 7.10 -28.17 -43.67
N LEU A 185 6.92 -29.02 -44.68
CA LEU A 185 7.97 -29.38 -45.63
C LEU A 185 7.47 -29.28 -47.07
N THR A 186 8.33 -28.74 -47.94
CA THR A 186 8.18 -28.83 -49.39
C THR A 186 9.35 -29.61 -49.98
N TYR A 187 9.02 -30.56 -50.84
CA TYR A 187 9.96 -31.48 -51.46
C TYR A 187 9.56 -31.76 -52.91
N ASN A 188 10.49 -32.19 -53.76
CA ASN A 188 10.25 -32.45 -55.18
C ASN A 188 10.81 -33.82 -55.59
N LEU A 189 9.89 -34.74 -55.93
CA LEU A 189 10.22 -36.14 -56.29
C LEU A 189 10.53 -36.33 -57.79
N GLY A 190 10.74 -35.24 -58.54
CA GLY A 190 11.09 -35.29 -59.97
C GLY A 190 9.95 -35.00 -60.95
N GLN A 191 8.84 -34.42 -60.48
CA GLN A 191 7.74 -33.93 -61.33
C GLN A 191 7.38 -32.48 -61.02
N SER A 192 6.98 -32.22 -59.77
CA SER A 192 6.67 -30.90 -59.24
C SER A 192 7.03 -30.84 -57.76
N ASP A 193 7.06 -29.63 -57.21
CA ASP A 193 7.05 -29.44 -55.77
C ASP A 193 5.74 -30.02 -55.18
N GLN A 194 5.86 -30.62 -54.01
CA GLN A 194 4.77 -31.14 -53.17
C GLN A 194 4.95 -30.60 -51.76
N GLU A 195 3.84 -30.27 -51.09
CA GLU A 195 3.84 -29.71 -49.74
C GLU A 195 3.17 -30.67 -48.75
N SER A 196 3.76 -30.81 -47.57
CA SER A 196 3.27 -31.64 -46.47
C SER A 196 3.46 -30.92 -45.15
N THR A 197 2.36 -30.61 -44.46
CA THR A 197 2.37 -30.43 -43.01
C THR A 197 2.72 -31.76 -42.33
N GLU A 198 3.22 -31.69 -41.10
CA GLU A 198 3.36 -32.78 -40.14
C GLU A 198 4.34 -33.89 -40.54
N VAL A 199 5.59 -33.73 -40.09
CA VAL A 199 6.55 -34.85 -39.93
C VAL A 199 6.95 -35.00 -38.46
N SER A 200 7.10 -33.89 -37.73
CA SER A 200 7.41 -33.87 -36.31
C SER A 200 6.66 -32.74 -35.60
N THR A 201 6.22 -33.01 -34.37
CA THR A 201 5.46 -32.07 -33.54
C THR A 201 6.00 -32.04 -32.10
N LYS A 202 5.84 -30.91 -31.41
CA LYS A 202 6.27 -30.76 -30.01
C LYS A 202 5.47 -29.68 -29.28
N ASP A 203 4.86 -30.06 -28.15
CA ASP A 203 4.16 -29.14 -27.27
C ASP A 203 5.12 -28.42 -26.32
N PHE A 204 4.85 -27.14 -26.03
CA PHE A 204 5.59 -26.36 -25.04
C PHE A 204 4.75 -25.19 -24.49
N GLN A 205 5.21 -24.62 -23.38
CA GLN A 205 4.73 -23.38 -22.78
C GLN A 205 5.95 -22.64 -22.19
N LEU A 206 5.90 -21.32 -22.05
CA LEU A 206 6.94 -20.52 -21.39
C LEU A 206 6.46 -20.10 -19.99
N ASP A 207 7.16 -20.51 -18.93
CA ASP A 207 6.66 -20.53 -17.54
C ASP A 207 7.35 -19.47 -16.65
N TYR A 208 7.30 -18.21 -17.09
CA TYR A 208 8.19 -17.16 -16.60
C TYR A 208 7.77 -16.54 -15.26
N LYS A 209 8.05 -17.23 -14.14
CA LYS A 209 7.92 -16.68 -12.77
C LYS A 209 9.19 -15.92 -12.36
N LYS A 210 9.08 -14.59 -12.21
CA LYS A 210 10.14 -13.66 -11.80
C LYS A 210 9.61 -12.59 -10.85
N ILE A 211 10.52 -11.83 -10.23
CA ILE A 211 10.18 -10.68 -9.36
C ILE A 211 10.17 -9.41 -10.20
N GLU A 212 9.10 -8.62 -10.10
CA GLU A 212 8.92 -7.36 -10.82
C GLU A 212 8.40 -6.26 -9.88
N ILE A 213 9.14 -5.16 -9.83
CA ILE A 213 8.70 -3.92 -9.19
C ILE A 213 7.75 -3.22 -10.16
N LYS A 214 6.46 -3.28 -9.83
CA LYS A 214 5.32 -2.69 -10.57
C LYS A 214 4.85 -1.42 -9.88
N ASP A 215 3.88 -0.74 -10.50
CA ASP A 215 3.09 0.36 -9.93
C ASP A 215 3.89 1.35 -9.07
N VAL A 216 4.83 2.02 -9.73
CA VAL A 216 5.77 2.99 -9.17
C VAL A 216 5.27 4.40 -9.41
N ASP A 217 4.87 5.09 -8.35
CA ASP A 217 4.51 6.52 -8.37
C ASP A 217 5.71 7.42 -8.09
N GLU A 218 6.69 6.91 -7.35
CA GLU A 218 7.91 7.63 -7.05
C GLU A 218 9.07 6.66 -6.87
N VAL A 219 10.20 6.91 -7.52
CA VAL A 219 11.46 6.23 -7.22
C VAL A 219 12.57 7.25 -7.07
N GLY A 220 13.38 7.10 -6.02
CA GLY A 220 14.41 8.07 -5.65
C GLY A 220 15.68 7.41 -5.14
N LEU A 221 16.81 7.98 -5.52
CA LEU A 221 18.12 7.67 -4.94
C LEU A 221 18.30 8.47 -3.64
N TYR A 222 18.71 7.77 -2.59
CA TYR A 222 19.04 8.33 -1.29
C TYR A 222 20.45 7.87 -0.90
N GLY A 223 21.15 8.67 -0.09
CA GLY A 223 22.51 8.35 0.35
C GLY A 223 22.99 9.29 1.45
N LYS A 224 24.19 9.04 1.99
CA LYS A 224 24.76 9.81 3.10
C LYS A 224 25.88 10.72 2.60
N GLU A 225 25.76 12.04 2.83
CA GLU A 225 26.73 13.09 2.47
C GLU A 225 26.92 14.00 3.69
N ASP A 226 28.13 14.54 3.90
CA ASP A 226 28.48 15.44 5.02
C ASP A 226 28.07 14.97 6.45
N GLY A 227 27.70 13.69 6.61
CA GLY A 227 27.27 13.06 7.86
C GLY A 227 25.76 12.85 8.01
N HIS A 228 24.91 13.32 7.08
CA HIS A 228 23.46 13.16 7.11
C HIS A 228 22.93 12.41 5.87
N TYR A 229 21.77 11.76 6.00
CA TYR A 229 21.09 11.16 4.87
C TYR A 229 20.30 12.22 4.08
N ARG A 230 20.42 12.14 2.75
CA ARG A 230 19.80 13.06 1.80
C ARG A 230 19.23 12.34 0.58
N ARG A 231 18.37 13.04 -0.16
CA ARG A 231 17.82 12.67 -1.46
C ARG A 231 18.68 13.20 -2.60
N TYR A 232 18.72 12.47 -3.71
CA TYR A 232 19.38 12.86 -4.95
C TYR A 232 18.38 12.91 -6.11
N LEU A 233 18.01 14.13 -6.53
CA LEU A 233 17.27 14.38 -7.78
C LEU A 233 18.20 14.44 -9.00
N ASN A 234 19.45 14.83 -8.77
CA ASN A 234 20.53 14.84 -9.75
C ASN A 234 21.85 14.40 -9.11
N LEU A 235 22.82 14.02 -9.95
CA LEU A 235 24.21 13.73 -9.56
C LEU A 235 25.18 14.57 -10.41
N SER A 236 26.30 15.01 -9.83
CA SER A 236 27.39 15.66 -10.58
C SER A 236 28.22 14.63 -11.37
N GLU A 237 28.54 13.52 -10.72
CA GLU A 237 29.36 12.41 -11.22
C GLU A 237 28.89 11.07 -10.62
N VAL A 238 29.45 9.95 -11.09
CA VAL A 238 29.17 8.63 -10.50
C VAL A 238 29.90 8.50 -9.16
N PRO A 239 29.22 8.22 -8.03
CA PRO A 239 29.89 8.02 -6.75
C PRO A 239 30.88 6.84 -6.78
N SER A 240 32.05 7.03 -6.17
CA SER A 240 33.11 6.03 -6.10
C SER A 240 32.86 4.95 -5.04
N ASP A 241 32.08 5.26 -4.00
CA ASP A 241 31.50 4.29 -3.07
C ASP A 241 29.97 4.33 -3.16
N LEU A 242 29.37 3.15 -3.19
CA LEU A 242 27.92 2.94 -3.21
C LEU A 242 27.38 2.45 -1.85
N SER A 243 28.26 2.16 -0.88
CA SER A 243 27.89 1.66 0.45
C SER A 243 26.93 2.56 1.26
N PRO A 244 26.91 3.90 1.14
CA PRO A 244 25.92 4.72 1.85
C PRO A 244 24.59 4.86 1.09
N TYR A 245 24.48 4.39 -0.16
CA TYR A 245 23.34 4.64 -1.04
C TYR A 245 22.27 3.53 -0.98
N PHE A 246 21.01 3.94 -1.16
CA PHE A 246 19.86 3.07 -1.28
C PHE A 246 18.77 3.72 -2.15
N VAL A 247 17.81 2.90 -2.58
CA VAL A 247 16.65 3.31 -3.39
C VAL A 247 15.40 3.22 -2.52
N LYS A 248 14.51 4.22 -2.64
CA LYS A 248 13.12 4.10 -2.21
C LYS A 248 12.23 4.00 -3.43
N VAL A 249 11.25 3.10 -3.39
CA VAL A 249 10.17 2.99 -4.38
C VAL A 249 8.84 3.15 -3.63
N LYS A 250 7.99 4.09 -4.03
CA LYS A 250 6.63 4.26 -3.50
C LYS A 250 5.59 3.81 -4.53
N SER A 251 4.44 3.39 -4.01
CA SER A 251 3.28 2.93 -4.75
C SER A 251 2.00 3.32 -4.00
N ASP A 252 0.92 3.59 -4.72
CA ASP A 252 -0.44 3.72 -4.21
C ASP A 252 -1.09 2.34 -3.96
N LYS A 253 -0.63 1.29 -4.65
CA LYS A 253 -1.08 -0.09 -4.49
C LYS A 253 -0.25 -0.90 -3.49
N MET A 254 1.02 -0.55 -3.29
CA MET A 254 1.98 -1.33 -2.49
C MET A 254 2.78 -0.50 -1.47
N LYS A 255 3.30 -1.16 -0.43
CA LYS A 255 4.18 -0.54 0.59
C LYS A 255 5.46 0.03 -0.03
N GLU A 256 5.97 1.13 0.55
CA GLU A 256 7.28 1.68 0.17
C GLU A 256 8.37 0.59 0.29
N MET A 257 9.11 0.36 -0.79
CA MET A 257 10.23 -0.59 -0.83
C MET A 257 11.54 0.14 -0.56
N LEU A 258 12.36 -0.41 0.35
CA LEU A 258 13.69 0.10 0.66
C LEU A 258 14.75 -0.90 0.17
N LEU A 259 15.49 -0.54 -0.88
CA LEU A 259 16.30 -1.47 -1.67
C LEU A 259 17.77 -1.00 -1.78
N PRO A 260 18.77 -1.89 -1.70
CA PRO A 260 20.18 -1.51 -1.86
C PRO A 260 20.52 -1.12 -3.33
N VAL A 261 21.42 -0.15 -3.51
CA VAL A 261 21.97 0.17 -4.84
C VAL A 261 23.06 -0.85 -5.20
N SER A 262 23.04 -1.34 -6.43
CA SER A 262 24.02 -2.33 -6.93
C SER A 262 24.97 -1.75 -7.98
N SER A 263 24.54 -0.76 -8.78
CA SER A 263 25.45 0.08 -9.57
C SER A 263 24.78 1.39 -10.00
N ILE A 264 25.60 2.41 -10.25
CA ILE A 264 25.23 3.65 -10.94
C ILE A 264 26.16 3.79 -12.14
N LYS A 265 25.63 4.13 -13.33
CA LYS A 265 26.42 4.33 -14.55
C LYS A 265 25.87 5.50 -15.37
N GLU A 266 26.75 6.29 -15.98
CA GLU A 266 26.33 7.31 -16.96
C GLU A 266 25.77 6.63 -18.23
N THR A 267 24.81 7.28 -18.89
CA THR A 267 24.19 6.84 -20.14
C THR A 267 24.40 7.86 -21.26
N ASP A 268 24.30 7.42 -22.51
CA ASP A 268 24.67 8.21 -23.70
C ASP A 268 23.82 9.48 -23.91
N ASP A 269 22.66 9.55 -23.24
CA ASP A 269 21.75 10.70 -23.17
C ASP A 269 22.14 11.74 -22.11
N GLY A 270 23.23 11.50 -21.35
CA GLY A 270 23.68 12.37 -20.27
C GLY A 270 22.89 12.25 -18.98
N LYS A 271 22.21 11.12 -18.73
CA LYS A 271 21.62 10.77 -17.42
C LYS A 271 22.50 9.75 -16.67
N TYR A 272 22.11 9.43 -15.44
CA TYR A 272 22.68 8.34 -14.64
C TYR A 272 21.65 7.23 -14.41
N LYS A 273 21.94 6.04 -14.93
CA LYS A 273 21.15 4.84 -14.68
C LYS A 273 21.55 4.23 -13.32
N VAL A 274 20.65 4.34 -12.35
CA VAL A 274 20.72 3.60 -11.08
C VAL A 274 20.15 2.20 -11.29
N THR A 275 20.81 1.17 -10.75
CA THR A 275 20.39 -0.24 -10.88
C THR A 275 20.35 -0.93 -9.52
N VAL A 276 19.23 -1.60 -9.23
CA VAL A 276 19.03 -2.50 -8.09
C VAL A 276 19.06 -3.93 -8.60
N ALA A 277 19.88 -4.78 -7.99
CA ALA A 277 20.09 -6.17 -8.38
C ALA A 277 19.96 -7.13 -7.19
N PHE A 278 19.12 -8.15 -7.34
CA PHE A 278 19.08 -9.35 -6.51
C PHE A 278 18.49 -10.51 -7.32
N ASN A 279 18.52 -11.74 -6.79
CA ASN A 279 18.08 -12.93 -7.50
C ASN A 279 16.66 -12.77 -8.10
N GLU A 280 16.45 -13.28 -9.31
CA GLU A 280 15.15 -13.32 -10.01
C GLU A 280 14.46 -11.96 -10.27
N LEU A 281 15.05 -10.83 -9.88
CA LEU A 281 14.55 -9.49 -10.18
C LEU A 281 14.70 -9.18 -11.67
N VAL A 282 13.60 -8.75 -12.28
CA VAL A 282 13.54 -8.31 -13.68
C VAL A 282 12.83 -6.97 -13.80
N GLN A 283 12.94 -6.36 -14.97
CA GLN A 283 12.16 -5.18 -15.36
C GLN A 283 11.81 -5.27 -16.85
N GLU A 284 10.57 -4.93 -17.19
CA GLU A 284 10.14 -4.86 -18.59
C GLU A 284 10.97 -3.86 -19.42
N LYS A 285 11.30 -4.26 -20.65
CA LYS A 285 11.88 -3.41 -21.70
C LYS A 285 11.32 -3.81 -23.07
N GLY A 286 10.33 -3.06 -23.56
CA GLY A 286 9.60 -3.44 -24.77
C GLY A 286 8.65 -4.58 -24.45
N SER A 287 8.56 -5.60 -25.32
CA SER A 287 7.71 -6.78 -25.11
C SER A 287 8.29 -7.85 -24.18
N ALA A 288 9.57 -7.72 -23.80
CA ALA A 288 10.36 -8.73 -23.09
C ALA A 288 11.03 -8.18 -21.83
N TYR A 289 11.68 -9.06 -21.07
CA TYR A 289 12.29 -8.74 -19.78
C TYR A 289 13.83 -8.69 -19.86
N LYS A 290 14.41 -7.81 -19.04
CA LYS A 290 15.83 -7.77 -18.72
C LYS A 290 16.03 -8.05 -17.24
N ASP A 291 17.19 -8.60 -16.88
CA ASP A 291 17.57 -8.74 -15.49
C ASP A 291 17.77 -7.38 -14.81
N ASN A 292 17.38 -7.30 -13.54
CA ASN A 292 17.54 -6.16 -12.62
C ASN A 292 16.62 -4.95 -12.90
N TYR A 293 16.19 -4.29 -11.82
CA TYR A 293 15.43 -3.05 -11.90
C TYR A 293 16.37 -1.85 -12.09
N SER A 294 15.94 -0.86 -12.88
CA SER A 294 16.72 0.35 -13.11
C SER A 294 15.85 1.55 -13.44
N PHE A 295 16.28 2.73 -12.98
CA PHE A 295 15.63 4.02 -13.21
C PHE A 295 16.72 5.08 -13.50
N THR A 296 16.31 6.26 -13.97
CA THR A 296 17.26 7.34 -14.30
C THR A 296 17.19 8.49 -13.30
N VAL A 297 18.37 9.00 -12.95
CA VAL A 297 18.60 10.25 -12.21
C VAL A 297 19.31 11.22 -13.16
N ASP A 298 18.90 12.49 -13.19
CA ASP A 298 19.48 13.45 -14.14
C ASP A 298 20.93 13.82 -13.78
N LYS A 299 21.75 14.16 -14.78
CA LYS A 299 23.06 14.77 -14.54
C LYS A 299 22.89 16.25 -14.19
N GLN A 300 23.65 16.73 -13.20
CA GLN A 300 23.54 18.10 -12.71
C GLN A 300 23.87 19.11 -13.82
N LYS A 301 22.84 19.80 -14.31
CA LYS A 301 22.99 20.93 -15.24
C LYS A 301 23.83 22.04 -14.60
N LEU A 302 24.66 22.72 -15.39
CA LEU A 302 25.42 23.88 -14.91
C LEU A 302 24.50 25.09 -14.70
N ALA A 303 24.70 25.82 -13.60
CA ALA A 303 24.01 27.07 -13.32
C ALA A 303 24.53 28.19 -14.26
N LYS A 304 23.63 29.06 -14.74
CA LYS A 304 23.92 30.12 -15.73
C LYS A 304 22.89 31.25 -15.60
N ASP A 305 23.26 32.50 -15.90
CA ASP A 305 22.34 33.65 -16.00
C ASP A 305 21.38 33.83 -14.80
N SER A 306 21.89 33.61 -13.57
CA SER A 306 21.13 33.57 -12.31
C SER A 306 20.02 32.50 -12.21
N VAL A 307 20.10 31.46 -13.04
CA VAL A 307 19.33 30.22 -12.94
C VAL A 307 20.18 29.15 -12.22
N TYR A 308 19.63 28.60 -11.13
CA TYR A 308 20.33 27.68 -10.22
C TYR A 308 19.73 26.28 -10.29
N THR A 309 20.61 25.28 -10.25
CA THR A 309 20.33 23.85 -10.48
C THR A 309 20.74 22.96 -9.30
N SER A 310 21.16 23.59 -8.19
CA SER A 310 21.52 22.98 -6.92
C SER A 310 21.18 23.96 -5.81
N PHE A 311 20.59 23.45 -4.73
CA PHE A 311 20.20 24.24 -3.58
C PHE A 311 21.40 24.81 -2.82
N LYS A 312 22.49 24.05 -2.66
CA LYS A 312 23.76 24.50 -2.04
C LYS A 312 24.32 25.74 -2.76
N LYS A 313 24.25 25.76 -4.10
CA LYS A 313 24.68 26.89 -4.95
C LYS A 313 23.70 28.08 -4.88
N LEU A 314 22.40 27.81 -4.85
CA LEU A 314 21.36 28.84 -4.70
C LEU A 314 21.48 29.58 -3.35
N ILE A 315 21.59 28.85 -2.24
CA ILE A 315 21.70 29.44 -0.89
C ILE A 315 22.99 30.27 -0.78
N ALA A 316 24.13 29.76 -1.26
CA ALA A 316 25.38 30.53 -1.27
C ALA A 316 25.22 31.86 -2.03
N ALA A 317 24.68 31.83 -3.24
CA ALA A 317 24.52 33.04 -4.04
C ALA A 317 23.49 34.04 -3.47
N MET A 318 22.44 33.55 -2.78
CA MET A 318 21.50 34.43 -2.06
C MET A 318 22.13 35.07 -0.81
N GLN A 319 23.02 34.37 -0.11
CA GLN A 319 23.79 34.92 1.01
C GLN A 319 24.81 35.98 0.53
N ASP A 320 25.50 35.70 -0.58
CA ASP A 320 26.45 36.65 -1.21
C ASP A 320 25.75 37.91 -1.76
N ASN A 321 24.48 37.82 -2.18
CA ASN A 321 23.72 38.94 -2.72
C ASN A 321 22.22 38.90 -2.33
N LEU A 322 21.93 39.30 -1.10
CA LEU A 322 20.58 39.40 -0.54
C LEU A 322 19.59 40.28 -1.33
N ALA A 323 20.06 41.10 -2.29
CA ALA A 323 19.24 41.96 -3.14
C ALA A 323 19.13 41.49 -4.61
N GLY A 324 19.71 40.34 -4.94
CA GLY A 324 19.75 39.80 -6.30
C GLY A 324 18.41 39.24 -6.81
N THR A 325 18.39 38.85 -8.08
CA THR A 325 17.29 38.07 -8.69
C THR A 325 17.79 36.66 -8.96
N PHE A 326 17.07 35.67 -8.44
CA PHE A 326 17.42 34.25 -8.45
C PHE A 326 16.28 33.44 -9.06
N LYS A 327 16.61 32.47 -9.90
CA LYS A 327 15.65 31.54 -10.51
C LYS A 327 16.04 30.09 -10.22
N LEU A 328 15.06 29.21 -10.05
CA LEU A 328 15.29 27.76 -10.13
C LEU A 328 15.32 27.32 -11.61
N GLY A 329 16.15 26.33 -11.95
CA GLY A 329 16.24 25.72 -13.29
C GLY A 329 16.28 24.19 -13.28
N ALA A 330 16.00 23.60 -12.12
CA ALA A 330 15.79 22.18 -11.87
C ALA A 330 15.08 22.04 -10.52
N ASP A 331 14.32 20.97 -10.34
CA ASP A 331 13.87 20.54 -9.02
C ASP A 331 15.10 20.21 -8.15
N MET A 332 15.11 20.65 -6.89
CA MET A 332 16.29 20.55 -6.00
C MET A 332 15.92 20.20 -4.56
N THR A 333 16.87 19.67 -3.78
CA THR A 333 16.64 19.24 -2.39
C THR A 333 17.40 20.11 -1.40
N ALA A 334 16.71 20.54 -0.33
CA ALA A 334 17.28 21.39 0.71
C ALA A 334 18.30 20.66 1.61
N ASP A 335 18.35 19.33 1.52
CA ASP A 335 19.31 18.46 2.18
C ASP A 335 20.69 18.41 1.50
N GLU A 336 20.91 19.14 0.40
CA GLU A 336 22.26 19.46 -0.08
C GLU A 336 23.07 20.29 0.96
N VAL A 337 22.38 20.98 1.88
CA VAL A 337 22.96 21.89 2.88
C VAL A 337 22.82 21.31 4.28
N ALA A 338 23.94 20.86 4.85
CA ALA A 338 24.03 20.54 6.28
C ALA A 338 23.78 21.81 7.11
N LEU A 339 22.81 21.78 8.01
CA LEU A 339 22.47 22.89 8.91
C LEU A 339 23.35 22.89 10.16
N ALA A 340 23.85 24.06 10.56
CA ALA A 340 24.56 24.22 11.82
C ALA A 340 23.60 24.02 13.01
N LYS A 341 24.13 23.54 14.15
CA LYS A 341 23.32 23.28 15.35
C LYS A 341 22.66 24.57 15.85
N GLY A 342 21.33 24.64 15.76
CA GLY A 342 20.53 25.81 16.14
C GLY A 342 20.23 26.80 15.01
N GLN A 343 20.60 26.48 13.76
CA GLN A 343 20.31 27.33 12.61
C GLN A 343 18.81 27.32 12.24
N THR A 344 18.16 28.49 12.30
CA THR A 344 16.70 28.64 12.08
C THR A 344 16.30 29.08 10.66
N SER A 345 17.24 29.23 9.74
CA SER A 345 16.96 29.47 8.32
C SER A 345 18.11 29.07 7.41
N TYR A 346 17.84 28.85 6.12
CA TYR A 346 18.88 28.62 5.11
C TYR A 346 19.53 29.93 4.63
N VAL A 347 18.72 30.94 4.27
CA VAL A 347 19.19 32.32 4.04
C VAL A 347 19.06 33.12 5.34
N THR A 348 20.16 33.74 5.77
CA THR A 348 20.24 34.49 7.03
C THR A 348 20.26 36.00 6.80
N GLY A 349 19.73 36.78 7.74
CA GLY A 349 19.62 38.24 7.60
C GLY A 349 18.37 38.66 6.83
N THR A 350 18.47 39.74 6.04
CA THR A 350 17.33 40.38 5.38
C THR A 350 17.45 40.32 3.86
N PHE A 351 16.70 39.42 3.24
CA PHE A 351 16.59 39.31 1.79
C PHE A 351 15.63 40.39 1.26
N THR A 352 16.07 41.14 0.25
CA THR A 352 15.31 42.22 -0.41
C THR A 352 15.24 42.03 -1.93
N GLY A 353 15.64 40.85 -2.41
CA GLY A 353 15.72 40.51 -3.83
C GLY A 353 14.45 39.84 -4.37
N ASN A 354 14.63 39.06 -5.43
CA ASN A 354 13.57 38.27 -6.05
C ASN A 354 13.98 36.79 -6.10
N LEU A 355 13.11 35.89 -5.62
CA LEU A 355 13.21 34.45 -5.87
C LEU A 355 12.03 34.01 -6.73
N ILE A 356 12.32 33.37 -7.87
CA ILE A 356 11.32 32.89 -8.82
C ILE A 356 11.53 31.38 -9.02
N GLY A 357 10.53 30.57 -8.75
CA GLY A 357 10.64 29.11 -8.85
C GLY A 357 10.59 28.56 -10.28
N ALA A 358 10.41 29.43 -11.27
CA ALA A 358 10.36 29.07 -12.68
C ALA A 358 11.50 29.69 -13.52
N SER A 359 11.97 28.93 -14.51
CA SER A 359 12.80 29.42 -15.62
C SER A 359 12.24 28.93 -16.96
N ASP A 360 12.34 29.76 -18.00
CA ASP A 360 11.96 29.44 -19.39
C ASP A 360 10.53 28.90 -19.56
N GLY A 361 9.63 29.23 -18.62
CA GLY A 361 8.23 28.81 -18.60
C GLY A 361 7.95 27.54 -17.79
N GLN A 362 8.98 26.84 -17.31
CA GLN A 362 8.85 25.66 -16.46
C GLN A 362 9.01 26.01 -14.98
N PRO A 363 8.07 25.62 -14.08
CA PRO A 363 8.21 25.74 -12.63
C PRO A 363 8.97 24.56 -12.02
N PHE A 364 9.56 24.77 -10.83
CA PHE A 364 10.36 23.77 -10.10
C PHE A 364 10.10 23.81 -8.59
N ALA A 365 10.26 22.67 -7.94
CA ALA A 365 10.10 22.51 -6.50
C ALA A 365 11.45 22.53 -5.73
N ILE A 366 11.37 22.98 -4.49
CA ILE A 366 12.38 22.78 -3.46
C ILE A 366 11.84 21.71 -2.50
N TYR A 367 12.47 20.54 -2.51
CA TYR A 367 12.12 19.42 -1.65
C TYR A 367 12.86 19.49 -0.30
N ASP A 368 12.34 18.79 0.71
CA ASP A 368 13.06 18.35 1.90
C ASP A 368 13.53 19.46 2.88
N LEU A 369 12.97 20.68 2.86
CA LEU A 369 13.31 21.76 3.81
C LEU A 369 13.22 21.31 5.28
N LYS A 370 14.31 21.46 6.04
CA LYS A 370 14.38 21.14 7.49
C LYS A 370 14.37 22.37 8.41
N THR A 371 14.46 23.57 7.84
CA THR A 371 14.32 24.87 8.51
C THR A 371 13.73 25.91 7.53
N ALA A 372 13.43 27.13 7.98
CA ALA A 372 12.83 28.15 7.10
C ALA A 372 13.74 28.52 5.93
N LEU A 373 13.19 28.76 4.73
CA LEU A 373 14.04 29.19 3.59
C LEU A 373 14.72 30.54 3.85
N PHE A 374 13.98 31.52 4.40
CA PHE A 374 14.47 32.85 4.75
C PHE A 374 14.28 33.18 6.24
N ASP A 375 15.23 33.92 6.83
CA ASP A 375 15.04 34.56 8.13
C ASP A 375 14.06 35.74 7.99
N ASN A 376 14.43 36.77 7.19
CA ASN A 376 13.59 37.94 6.95
C ASN A 376 13.50 38.27 5.45
N LEU A 377 12.28 38.52 4.97
CA LEU A 377 11.98 39.14 3.68
C LEU A 377 11.64 40.62 3.89
N THR A 378 12.21 41.54 3.13
CA THR A 378 11.82 42.97 3.19
C THR A 378 11.81 43.61 1.81
N LYS A 379 10.63 44.04 1.34
CA LYS A 379 10.41 44.52 -0.05
C LYS A 379 10.81 43.50 -1.12
N ALA A 380 10.88 42.22 -0.75
CA ALA A 380 11.24 41.13 -1.63
C ALA A 380 10.03 40.62 -2.42
N THR A 381 10.29 39.93 -3.54
CA THR A 381 9.27 39.15 -4.26
C THR A 381 9.66 37.67 -4.24
N VAL A 382 8.70 36.81 -3.88
CA VAL A 382 8.84 35.35 -3.91
C VAL A 382 7.66 34.76 -4.68
N LYS A 383 7.91 34.04 -5.79
CA LYS A 383 6.81 33.53 -6.62
C LYS A 383 7.10 32.27 -7.43
N ASP A 384 6.04 31.55 -7.77
CA ASP A 384 6.00 30.35 -8.62
C ASP A 384 6.86 29.20 -8.06
N ILE A 385 6.73 28.90 -6.76
CA ILE A 385 7.59 27.95 -6.02
C ILE A 385 6.75 26.92 -5.27
N ASP A 386 7.07 25.65 -5.49
CA ASP A 386 6.62 24.54 -4.64
C ASP A 386 7.65 24.25 -3.54
N LEU A 387 7.19 24.10 -2.30
CA LEU A 387 7.98 23.61 -1.17
C LEU A 387 7.43 22.24 -0.73
N LYS A 388 8.11 21.15 -1.12
CA LYS A 388 7.60 19.77 -0.95
C LYS A 388 8.36 18.97 0.10
N ALA A 389 7.70 17.97 0.70
CA ALA A 389 8.27 17.15 1.77
C ALA A 389 8.94 17.96 2.90
N VAL A 390 8.35 19.11 3.25
CA VAL A 390 8.86 19.99 4.32
C VAL A 390 8.79 19.26 5.66
N ALA A 391 9.86 19.35 6.47
CA ALA A 391 9.98 18.65 7.75
C ALA A 391 10.76 19.49 8.76
N ILE A 392 10.15 20.60 9.20
CA ILE A 392 10.81 21.65 10.00
C ILE A 392 10.64 21.39 11.50
N LYS A 393 11.72 21.52 12.27
CA LYS A 393 11.69 21.48 13.75
C LYS A 393 12.51 22.63 14.32
N SER A 394 11.85 23.58 15.01
CA SER A 394 12.46 24.81 15.53
C SER A 394 12.18 25.04 17.02
N GLN A 395 13.02 25.86 17.67
CA GLN A 395 12.78 26.43 19.00
C GLN A 395 12.44 27.92 18.94
N GLU A 396 12.49 28.52 17.76
CA GLU A 396 12.17 29.92 17.47
C GLU A 396 10.89 30.03 16.63
N ASP A 397 10.49 31.27 16.29
CA ASP A 397 9.47 31.48 15.26
C ASP A 397 9.89 30.76 13.96
N THR A 398 8.96 30.08 13.29
CA THR A 398 9.30 29.27 12.11
C THR A 398 8.14 29.13 11.12
N ALA A 399 8.49 29.04 9.84
CA ALA A 399 7.59 28.66 8.76
C ALA A 399 8.38 28.09 7.58
N SER A 400 7.73 27.57 6.53
CA SER A 400 8.46 26.96 5.40
C SER A 400 9.21 27.99 4.56
N LEU A 401 8.55 29.12 4.26
CA LEU A 401 9.16 30.17 3.43
C LEU A 401 9.95 31.19 4.26
N ALA A 402 9.33 31.86 5.25
CA ALA A 402 10.00 32.94 5.98
C ALA A 402 9.57 33.08 7.45
N LYS A 403 10.49 33.42 8.34
CA LYS A 403 10.14 33.77 9.74
C LYS A 403 9.46 35.13 9.81
N VAL A 404 9.99 36.14 9.11
CA VAL A 404 9.39 37.47 9.00
C VAL A 404 9.28 37.91 7.54
N ALA A 405 8.18 38.55 7.15
CA ALA A 405 8.05 39.26 5.88
C ALA A 405 7.48 40.67 6.08
N THR A 406 8.12 41.68 5.47
CA THR A 406 7.78 43.10 5.66
C THR A 406 7.72 43.87 4.33
N ASN A 407 6.56 44.45 3.99
CA ASN A 407 6.32 45.14 2.71
C ASN A 407 6.67 44.27 1.47
N SER A 408 6.55 42.95 1.56
CA SER A 408 6.94 41.99 0.52
C SER A 408 5.74 41.50 -0.30
N GLN A 409 6.02 40.81 -1.40
CA GLN A 409 5.04 40.21 -2.30
C GLN A 409 5.30 38.70 -2.43
N ILE A 410 4.30 37.88 -2.10
CA ILE A 410 4.36 36.42 -2.16
C ILE A 410 3.17 35.96 -3.01
N SER A 411 3.42 35.23 -4.10
CA SER A 411 2.37 34.86 -5.05
C SER A 411 2.64 33.51 -5.71
N ASN A 412 1.65 32.63 -5.81
CA ASN A 412 1.83 31.32 -6.42
C ASN A 412 2.90 30.49 -5.69
N VAL A 413 2.65 30.20 -4.40
CA VAL A 413 3.52 29.38 -3.55
C VAL A 413 2.69 28.27 -2.92
N ALA A 414 3.01 27.01 -3.26
CA ALA A 414 2.42 25.83 -2.67
C ALA A 414 3.37 25.20 -1.66
N VAL A 415 2.84 24.66 -0.56
CA VAL A 415 3.64 24.05 0.50
C VAL A 415 3.03 22.74 0.96
N GLU A 416 3.82 21.68 0.99
CA GLU A 416 3.46 20.35 1.46
C GLU A 416 4.44 19.91 2.56
N GLY A 417 3.94 19.68 3.78
CA GLY A 417 4.74 19.02 4.82
C GLY A 417 4.35 19.30 6.26
N GLN A 418 5.32 19.07 7.14
CA GLN A 418 5.16 19.02 8.60
C GLN A 418 6.06 20.04 9.29
N LEU A 419 5.51 20.80 10.24
CA LEU A 419 6.25 21.80 11.02
C LEU A 419 6.02 21.62 12.52
N THR A 420 7.11 21.60 13.30
CA THR A 420 7.08 21.72 14.76
C THR A 420 7.85 22.96 15.19
N GLY A 421 7.29 23.80 16.06
CA GLY A 421 7.97 24.99 16.56
C GLY A 421 7.52 25.39 17.96
N SER A 422 8.38 26.08 18.71
CA SER A 422 8.11 26.47 20.10
C SER A 422 7.67 27.92 20.32
N LYS A 423 7.53 28.71 19.24
CA LYS A 423 7.04 30.09 19.26
C LYS A 423 5.90 30.26 18.25
N SER A 424 5.90 31.27 17.37
CA SER A 424 4.95 31.31 16.25
C SER A 424 5.29 30.26 15.19
N VAL A 425 4.28 29.56 14.66
CA VAL A 425 4.47 28.49 13.66
C VAL A 425 3.46 28.66 12.54
N ALA A 426 3.90 28.67 11.28
CA ALA A 426 3.01 28.82 10.14
C ALA A 426 3.45 28.01 8.92
N GLY A 427 2.54 27.70 7.99
CA GLY A 427 2.90 26.99 6.77
C GLY A 427 3.83 27.81 5.88
N LEU A 428 3.49 29.09 5.61
CA LEU A 428 4.29 29.97 4.74
C LEU A 428 5.11 31.00 5.52
N VAL A 429 4.49 31.87 6.32
CA VAL A 429 5.19 33.01 6.98
C VAL A 429 4.81 33.18 8.46
N ALA A 430 5.76 33.06 9.39
CA ALA A 430 5.42 33.13 10.81
C ALA A 430 4.89 34.52 11.23
N LYS A 431 5.48 35.62 10.73
CA LYS A 431 5.03 37.00 10.99
C LYS A 431 5.07 37.85 9.70
N ALA A 432 3.91 38.26 9.20
CA ALA A 432 3.75 39.09 8.01
C ALA A 432 3.27 40.52 8.39
N GLN A 433 4.01 41.53 7.94
CA GLN A 433 3.69 42.94 8.08
C GLN A 433 3.60 43.64 6.71
N ASP A 434 2.50 44.34 6.44
CA ASP A 434 2.23 45.08 5.19
C ASP A 434 2.57 44.29 3.91
N THR A 435 2.44 42.97 3.99
CA THR A 435 2.87 41.98 2.99
C THR A 435 1.64 41.34 2.36
N GLU A 436 1.68 41.13 1.05
CA GLU A 436 0.63 40.45 0.31
C GLU A 436 1.04 39.00 0.04
N ILE A 437 0.15 38.07 0.37
CA ILE A 437 0.28 36.64 0.08
C ILE A 437 -0.94 36.26 -0.78
N SER A 438 -0.70 35.79 -1.99
CA SER A 438 -1.76 35.58 -2.99
C SER A 438 -1.62 34.23 -3.69
N ASN A 439 -2.75 33.60 -4.05
CA ASN A 439 -2.78 32.33 -4.80
C ASN A 439 -1.80 31.29 -4.21
N SER A 440 -1.97 30.94 -2.93
CA SER A 440 -0.97 30.17 -2.17
C SER A 440 -1.62 29.12 -1.29
N SER A 441 -0.94 28.01 -1.03
CA SER A 441 -1.52 26.87 -0.30
C SER A 441 -0.58 26.23 0.72
N PHE A 442 -1.17 25.62 1.75
CA PHE A 442 -0.45 24.77 2.71
C PHE A 442 -1.24 23.47 2.96
N THR A 443 -0.57 22.34 2.76
CA THR A 443 -1.09 20.99 3.03
C THR A 443 -0.18 20.26 4.00
N GLY A 444 -0.74 19.63 5.04
CA GLY A 444 0.02 18.76 5.95
C GLY A 444 -0.25 19.02 7.44
N SER A 445 0.78 19.31 8.24
CA SER A 445 0.60 19.48 9.69
C SER A 445 1.48 20.55 10.35
N ILE A 446 0.95 21.17 11.40
CA ILE A 446 1.60 22.22 12.18
C ILE A 446 1.44 21.90 13.67
N GLN A 447 2.53 21.83 14.42
CA GLN A 447 2.53 21.56 15.86
C GLN A 447 3.29 22.65 16.62
N ALA A 448 2.55 23.51 17.30
CA ALA A 448 3.11 24.55 18.16
C ALA A 448 3.26 24.04 19.60
N LYS A 449 4.51 23.82 20.02
CA LYS A 449 4.91 23.45 21.39
C LYS A 449 5.46 24.68 22.12
N HIS A 450 4.59 25.65 22.38
CA HIS A 450 4.87 26.84 23.17
C HIS A 450 5.56 26.45 24.48
N THR A 451 6.75 27.02 24.69
CA THR A 451 7.64 26.77 25.84
C THR A 451 7.51 27.82 26.95
N ASP A 452 6.78 28.90 26.68
CA ASP A 452 6.58 30.00 27.61
C ASP A 452 5.23 30.70 27.34
N ALA A 453 4.95 31.77 28.07
CA ALA A 453 3.67 32.49 28.05
C ALA A 453 3.64 33.74 27.12
N SER A 454 4.64 33.94 26.26
CA SER A 454 4.70 35.08 25.32
C SER A 454 3.63 34.98 24.23
N PRO A 455 3.22 36.11 23.61
CA PRO A 455 2.24 36.09 22.53
C PRO A 455 2.80 35.42 21.27
N TYR A 456 2.37 34.19 21.02
CA TYR A 456 2.76 33.35 19.90
C TYR A 456 1.54 32.98 19.04
N TYR A 457 1.75 32.73 17.75
CA TYR A 457 0.68 32.67 16.77
C TYR A 457 0.84 31.49 15.83
N VAL A 458 -0.24 30.76 15.57
CA VAL A 458 -0.24 29.51 14.80
C VAL A 458 -1.25 29.59 13.65
N GLY A 459 -0.83 29.35 12.40
CA GLY A 459 -1.79 29.23 11.30
C GLY A 459 -1.25 28.77 9.95
N GLY A 460 -2.13 28.17 9.14
CA GLY A 460 -1.77 27.46 7.91
C GLY A 460 -1.03 28.29 6.88
N ILE A 461 -1.41 29.57 6.69
CA ILE A 461 -0.65 30.49 5.84
C ILE A 461 0.29 31.36 6.69
N ALA A 462 -0.23 32.00 7.73
CA ALA A 462 0.55 32.93 8.55
C ALA A 462 0.29 32.81 10.06
N GLY A 463 1.32 33.11 10.88
CA GLY A 463 1.13 33.23 12.32
C GLY A 463 0.45 34.56 12.64
N LEU A 464 1.14 35.66 12.38
CA LEU A 464 0.60 37.03 12.48
C LEU A 464 0.46 37.66 11.10
N LEU A 465 -0.69 38.28 10.82
CA LEU A 465 -0.91 39.18 9.68
C LEU A 465 -1.24 40.59 10.21
N SER A 466 -0.45 41.59 9.81
CA SER A 466 -0.54 42.93 10.40
C SER A 466 -0.22 44.07 9.42
N GLY A 467 -0.85 45.23 9.62
CA GLY A 467 -0.62 46.44 8.81
C GLY A 467 -1.71 46.66 7.75
N ASN A 468 -1.90 47.91 7.33
CA ASN A 468 -3.05 48.29 6.51
C ASN A 468 -2.91 47.92 5.03
N LYS A 469 -1.73 47.49 4.58
CA LYS A 469 -1.50 46.89 3.26
C LYS A 469 -1.46 45.37 3.28
N ALA A 470 -1.44 44.74 4.47
CA ALA A 470 -1.30 43.29 4.57
C ALA A 470 -2.58 42.58 4.12
N LYS A 471 -2.41 41.62 3.22
CA LYS A 471 -3.50 40.91 2.55
C LYS A 471 -3.12 39.46 2.32
N ILE A 472 -3.98 38.54 2.75
CA ILE A 472 -3.97 37.14 2.33
C ILE A 472 -5.18 36.96 1.42
N ASP A 473 -4.98 36.48 0.20
CA ASP A 473 -6.04 36.41 -0.81
C ASP A 473 -5.92 35.15 -1.68
N LYS A 474 -7.03 34.47 -1.99
CA LYS A 474 -7.05 33.25 -2.81
C LYS A 474 -6.13 32.17 -2.23
N VAL A 475 -6.45 31.66 -1.04
CA VAL A 475 -5.63 30.65 -0.35
C VAL A 475 -6.40 29.41 0.07
N ALA A 476 -5.74 28.26 0.02
CA ALA A 476 -6.28 26.98 0.47
C ALA A 476 -5.34 26.36 1.52
N VAL A 477 -5.90 25.97 2.66
CA VAL A 477 -5.20 25.21 3.70
C VAL A 477 -5.93 23.90 3.93
N ASP A 478 -5.22 22.77 3.88
CA ASP A 478 -5.72 21.47 4.36
C ASP A 478 -4.73 20.89 5.37
N ALA A 479 -5.02 21.07 6.66
CA ALA A 479 -4.02 20.87 7.70
C ALA A 479 -4.55 20.26 9.01
N SER A 480 -3.72 19.44 9.64
CA SER A 480 -3.83 19.09 11.06
C SER A 480 -2.97 20.03 11.89
N ILE A 481 -3.59 20.97 12.60
CA ILE A 481 -2.91 21.95 13.44
C ILE A 481 -3.09 21.58 14.92
N SER A 482 -2.01 21.59 15.68
CA SER A 482 -2.01 21.43 17.14
C SER A 482 -1.25 22.56 17.82
N SER A 483 -1.73 23.01 18.97
CA SER A 483 -1.10 24.02 19.83
C SER A 483 -1.29 23.65 21.30
N ASN A 484 -0.32 23.96 22.16
CA ASN A 484 -0.44 23.85 23.63
C ASN A 484 -0.55 25.24 24.29
N ALA A 485 -1.44 26.10 23.79
CA ALA A 485 -1.53 27.51 24.20
C ALA A 485 -1.57 27.65 25.73
N ARG A 486 -0.67 28.45 26.30
CA ARG A 486 -0.50 28.62 27.75
C ARG A 486 -1.26 29.82 28.33
N ASN A 487 -1.98 30.59 27.50
CA ASN A 487 -2.78 31.75 27.89
C ASN A 487 -3.72 32.23 26.75
N ASN A 488 -4.42 33.36 26.97
CA ASN A 488 -5.34 33.99 26.03
C ASN A 488 -4.67 34.89 24.96
N ASP A 489 -3.35 35.06 25.00
CA ASP A 489 -2.55 35.83 24.04
C ASP A 489 -1.76 34.93 23.06
N GLN A 490 -1.96 33.61 23.16
CA GLN A 490 -1.53 32.60 22.19
C GLN A 490 -2.73 32.16 21.37
N PHE A 491 -2.61 32.22 20.04
CA PHE A 491 -3.75 32.14 19.11
C PHE A 491 -3.50 31.14 17.99
N ALA A 492 -4.50 30.31 17.67
CA ALA A 492 -4.44 29.34 16.57
C ALA A 492 -5.61 29.52 15.59
N GLY A 493 -5.33 29.56 14.29
CA GLY A 493 -6.37 29.59 13.27
C GLY A 493 -5.97 28.95 11.94
N GLY A 494 -6.96 28.46 11.18
CA GLY A 494 -6.69 27.65 9.99
C GLY A 494 -5.90 28.38 8.92
N ILE A 495 -6.23 29.65 8.65
CA ILE A 495 -5.46 30.51 7.74
C ILE A 495 -4.43 31.34 8.51
N VAL A 496 -4.85 31.98 9.61
CA VAL A 496 -4.01 32.93 10.36
C VAL A 496 -4.14 32.76 11.87
N GLY A 497 -3.03 32.75 12.62
CA GLY A 497 -3.09 32.83 14.09
C GLY A 497 -3.75 34.11 14.59
N LYS A 498 -3.34 35.28 14.06
CA LYS A 498 -3.89 36.59 14.41
C LYS A 498 -3.89 37.58 13.25
N VAL A 499 -5.01 38.28 13.03
CA VAL A 499 -5.17 39.34 12.01
C VAL A 499 -5.40 40.68 12.72
N GLN A 500 -4.62 41.72 12.41
CA GLN A 500 -4.72 43.02 13.08
C GLN A 500 -4.30 44.23 12.22
N SER A 501 -4.56 45.44 12.75
CA SER A 501 -4.08 46.73 12.23
C SER A 501 -4.53 47.06 10.79
N GLY A 502 -5.74 46.64 10.43
CA GLY A 502 -6.33 46.85 9.10
C GLY A 502 -6.03 45.74 8.09
N ALA A 503 -5.29 44.69 8.46
CA ALA A 503 -5.01 43.56 7.58
C ALA A 503 -6.28 42.82 7.14
N LEU A 504 -6.24 42.19 5.97
CA LEU A 504 -7.36 41.47 5.35
C LEU A 504 -7.00 40.01 5.05
N VAL A 505 -7.91 39.09 5.35
CA VAL A 505 -7.96 37.74 4.79
C VAL A 505 -9.17 37.65 3.87
N SER A 506 -8.99 37.23 2.62
CA SER A 506 -10.08 37.05 1.65
C SER A 506 -9.94 35.85 0.73
N HIS A 507 -11.07 35.38 0.19
CA HIS A 507 -11.18 34.27 -0.76
C HIS A 507 -10.41 33.02 -0.27
N ALA A 508 -10.66 32.62 0.98
CA ALA A 508 -9.89 31.58 1.66
C ALA A 508 -10.72 30.34 1.97
N LEU A 509 -10.12 29.16 1.78
CA LEU A 509 -10.59 27.87 2.27
C LEU A 509 -9.64 27.34 3.35
N ALA A 510 -10.18 26.92 4.48
CA ALA A 510 -9.47 26.07 5.45
C ALA A 510 -10.22 24.75 5.63
N SER A 511 -9.50 23.63 5.63
CA SER A 511 -10.00 22.28 5.94
C SER A 511 -9.03 21.54 6.88
N GLY A 512 -9.48 20.40 7.40
CA GLY A 512 -8.71 19.60 8.36
C GLY A 512 -9.12 19.85 9.82
N THR A 513 -8.15 19.99 10.72
CA THR A 513 -8.38 20.03 12.17
C THR A 513 -7.53 21.09 12.88
N ILE A 514 -8.05 21.66 13.98
CA ILE A 514 -7.25 22.46 14.92
C ILE A 514 -7.52 21.98 16.34
N LEU A 515 -6.54 21.34 16.97
CA LEU A 515 -6.58 20.96 18.38
C LEU A 515 -5.70 21.93 19.19
N ASN A 516 -6.29 22.94 19.84
CA ASN A 516 -5.64 23.46 21.03
C ASN A 516 -5.78 22.40 22.14
N THR A 517 -4.66 22.01 22.70
CA THR A 517 -4.55 20.88 23.61
C THR A 517 -4.72 21.30 25.08
N THR A 518 -4.92 22.60 25.34
CA THR A 518 -5.21 23.19 26.65
C THR A 518 -6.60 23.82 26.68
N THR A 519 -7.05 24.31 27.84
CA THR A 519 -8.39 24.88 28.02
C THR A 519 -8.57 26.30 27.47
N TYR A 520 -7.55 26.92 26.87
CA TYR A 520 -7.64 28.31 26.41
C TYR A 520 -8.47 28.45 25.12
N PRO A 521 -9.37 29.45 25.04
CA PRO A 521 -10.48 29.47 24.07
C PRO A 521 -10.15 30.06 22.68
N ARG A 522 -8.90 30.49 22.44
CA ARG A 522 -8.52 31.34 21.30
C ARG A 522 -8.17 30.55 20.03
N VAL A 523 -9.16 29.80 19.56
CA VAL A 523 -9.10 28.95 18.37
C VAL A 523 -10.25 29.29 17.42
N GLY A 524 -9.94 29.48 16.14
CA GLY A 524 -10.96 29.69 15.09
C GLY A 524 -10.58 29.07 13.75
N GLY A 525 -11.52 28.43 13.06
CA GLY A 525 -11.25 27.70 11.82
C GLY A 525 -10.64 28.54 10.69
N ILE A 526 -10.83 29.86 10.69
CA ILE A 526 -10.12 30.79 9.80
C ILE A 526 -9.03 31.58 10.54
N ALA A 527 -9.37 32.16 11.70
CA ALA A 527 -8.46 33.00 12.48
C ALA A 527 -8.49 32.75 13.99
N GLY A 528 -7.34 32.74 14.67
CA GLY A 528 -7.32 32.66 16.14
C GLY A 528 -7.79 33.95 16.83
N SER A 529 -7.55 35.12 16.21
CA SER A 529 -8.02 36.43 16.67
C SER A 529 -8.09 37.46 15.54
N THR A 530 -9.04 38.39 15.65
CA THR A 530 -9.21 39.58 14.78
C THR A 530 -8.98 40.90 15.54
N TRP A 531 -8.67 40.84 16.84
CA TRP A 531 -8.29 41.99 17.66
C TRP A 531 -6.82 42.37 17.39
N GLN A 532 -6.45 43.61 17.06
CA GLN A 532 -7.24 44.83 16.92
C GLN A 532 -7.49 45.15 15.43
N ASN A 533 -8.75 45.22 15.01
CA ASN A 533 -9.15 45.65 13.66
C ASN A 533 -8.53 44.81 12.50
N GLY A 534 -8.56 43.49 12.62
CA GLY A 534 -8.40 42.56 11.49
C GLY A 534 -9.72 42.35 10.74
N ARG A 535 -9.63 41.99 9.46
CA ARG A 535 -10.78 41.86 8.54
C ARG A 535 -10.79 40.48 7.86
N ILE A 536 -11.97 39.87 7.71
CA ILE A 536 -12.14 38.54 7.09
C ILE A 536 -13.36 38.57 6.15
N HIS A 537 -13.14 38.52 4.83
CA HIS A 537 -14.21 38.63 3.82
C HIS A 537 -14.19 37.46 2.83
N HIS A 538 -15.33 36.81 2.54
CA HIS A 538 -15.43 35.69 1.59
C HIS A 538 -14.55 34.49 1.98
N VAL A 539 -14.98 33.73 2.99
CA VAL A 539 -14.22 32.58 3.53
C VAL A 539 -15.09 31.35 3.78
N VAL A 540 -14.49 30.17 3.65
CA VAL A 540 -15.11 28.86 3.90
C VAL A 540 -14.25 28.07 4.89
N SER A 541 -14.88 27.60 5.97
CA SER A 541 -14.27 26.77 7.00
C SER A 541 -14.87 25.36 6.98
N MET A 542 -14.03 24.38 6.66
CA MET A 542 -14.32 22.95 6.74
C MET A 542 -13.51 22.31 7.89
N VAL A 543 -13.17 23.12 8.91
CA VAL A 543 -12.25 22.75 9.99
C VAL A 543 -13.00 22.24 11.21
N ASN A 544 -12.61 21.08 11.72
CA ASN A 544 -12.97 20.64 13.06
C ASN A 544 -11.96 21.22 14.09
N THR A 545 -12.40 22.21 14.86
CA THR A 545 -11.62 22.89 15.90
C THR A 545 -11.86 22.32 17.31
N GLY A 546 -12.66 21.26 17.44
CA GLY A 546 -13.07 20.71 18.74
C GLY A 546 -13.80 21.75 19.59
N ASP A 547 -13.14 22.22 20.64
CA ASP A 547 -13.62 23.28 21.56
C ASP A 547 -13.26 24.70 21.06
N GLY A 548 -12.87 24.87 19.80
CA GLY A 548 -12.75 26.17 19.13
C GLY A 548 -14.06 26.68 18.51
N TYR A 549 -13.93 27.66 17.62
CA TYR A 549 -15.01 28.26 16.85
C TYR A 549 -14.83 28.05 15.34
N ALA A 550 -15.92 28.09 14.58
CA ALA A 550 -15.88 27.80 13.14
C ALA A 550 -15.08 28.84 12.32
N ILE A 551 -15.14 30.13 12.67
CA ILE A 551 -14.47 31.22 11.94
C ILE A 551 -13.37 31.87 12.79
N THR A 552 -13.69 32.34 14.00
CA THR A 552 -12.75 33.16 14.79
C THR A 552 -12.77 32.87 16.29
N GLY A 553 -11.59 32.85 16.92
CA GLY A 553 -11.44 32.78 18.39
C GLY A 553 -11.88 34.05 19.13
N ASP A 554 -12.21 35.13 18.42
CA ASP A 554 -12.82 36.37 18.93
C ASP A 554 -14.31 36.45 18.59
N GLN A 555 -15.17 36.48 19.62
CA GLN A 555 -16.63 36.46 19.47
C GLN A 555 -17.24 37.74 20.08
N TYR A 556 -17.26 38.83 19.30
CA TYR A 556 -17.80 40.13 19.73
C TYR A 556 -18.53 40.89 18.61
N MET A 557 -19.59 41.62 18.96
CA MET A 557 -20.33 42.44 18.00
C MET A 557 -19.45 43.60 17.49
N GLY A 558 -19.35 43.74 16.16
CA GLY A 558 -18.57 44.81 15.51
C GLY A 558 -17.22 44.41 14.92
N ALA A 559 -16.86 43.12 14.90
CA ALA A 559 -15.75 42.63 14.08
C ALA A 559 -16.07 42.75 12.57
N ASP A 560 -15.08 43.10 11.73
CA ASP A 560 -15.26 43.22 10.28
C ASP A 560 -15.13 41.85 9.58
N ILE A 561 -16.13 41.00 9.80
CA ILE A 561 -16.26 39.66 9.23
C ILE A 561 -17.47 39.63 8.29
N LYS A 562 -17.29 39.19 7.05
CA LYS A 562 -18.33 39.18 6.01
C LYS A 562 -18.25 37.92 5.15
N ASP A 563 -19.42 37.39 4.75
CA ASP A 563 -19.53 36.21 3.87
C ASP A 563 -18.67 35.00 4.33
N ALA A 564 -18.72 34.73 5.64
CA ALA A 564 -18.03 33.62 6.27
C ALA A 564 -18.98 32.42 6.40
N SER A 565 -18.52 31.23 5.98
CA SER A 565 -19.35 30.02 5.96
C SER A 565 -18.63 28.81 6.57
N THR A 566 -19.40 27.86 7.09
CA THR A 566 -18.89 26.60 7.66
C THR A 566 -19.63 25.38 7.12
N THR A 567 -18.94 24.24 6.97
CA THR A 567 -19.56 22.92 6.75
C THR A 567 -19.49 22.02 7.98
N VAL A 568 -18.92 22.51 9.10
CA VAL A 568 -18.64 21.72 10.31
C VAL A 568 -19.30 22.34 11.53
N GLU A 569 -20.13 21.56 12.21
CA GLU A 569 -20.68 21.89 13.52
C GLU A 569 -19.61 21.70 14.59
N ASN A 570 -19.00 22.81 15.01
CA ASN A 570 -18.01 22.87 16.07
C ASN A 570 -18.71 22.98 17.44
N LYS A 571 -18.06 22.54 18.54
CA LYS A 571 -18.71 22.46 19.87
C LYS A 571 -19.22 23.81 20.41
N LYS A 572 -18.64 24.93 19.94
CA LYS A 572 -19.08 26.28 20.28
C LYS A 572 -19.75 26.95 19.08
N ALA A 573 -20.93 27.53 19.33
CA ALA A 573 -21.61 28.37 18.35
C ALA A 573 -20.75 29.61 18.02
N ASP A 574 -20.66 29.93 16.72
CA ASP A 574 -19.90 31.06 16.18
C ASP A 574 -20.88 32.17 15.72
N LEU A 575 -20.58 33.42 16.06
CA LEU A 575 -21.43 34.60 15.83
C LEU A 575 -21.51 35.01 14.35
N TYR A 576 -20.59 34.55 13.50
CA TYR A 576 -20.40 35.01 12.12
C TYR A 576 -20.57 33.89 11.07
N ALA A 577 -20.56 32.63 11.48
CA ALA A 577 -20.58 31.48 10.58
C ALA A 577 -21.98 31.18 10.01
N THR A 578 -22.12 31.24 8.67
CA THR A 578 -23.29 30.65 7.99
C THR A 578 -23.05 29.18 7.69
N SER A 579 -23.88 28.27 8.21
CA SER A 579 -23.79 26.84 7.88
C SER A 579 -24.24 26.58 6.43
N ILE A 580 -23.45 25.79 5.68
CA ILE A 580 -23.68 25.45 4.27
C ILE A 580 -23.34 23.96 4.00
N THR A 581 -23.82 23.40 2.88
CA THR A 581 -23.47 22.04 2.46
C THR A 581 -22.06 21.97 1.87
N GLN A 582 -21.50 20.75 1.78
CA GLN A 582 -20.20 20.53 1.14
C GLN A 582 -20.19 20.87 -0.36
N ASP A 583 -21.32 20.70 -1.06
CA ASP A 583 -21.46 21.09 -2.46
C ASP A 583 -21.46 22.62 -2.60
N GLN A 584 -22.23 23.33 -1.77
CA GLN A 584 -22.26 24.79 -1.71
C GLN A 584 -20.89 25.37 -1.35
N ALA A 585 -20.16 24.72 -0.45
CA ALA A 585 -18.78 25.07 -0.14
C ALA A 585 -17.87 24.90 -1.36
N SER A 586 -18.02 23.81 -2.10
CA SER A 586 -17.23 23.52 -3.31
C SER A 586 -17.50 24.54 -4.42
N GLU A 587 -18.76 24.87 -4.70
CA GLU A 587 -19.15 25.93 -5.66
C GLU A 587 -18.59 27.30 -5.25
N LYS A 588 -18.74 27.67 -3.97
CA LYS A 588 -18.23 28.95 -3.44
C LYS A 588 -16.70 29.03 -3.54
N VAL A 589 -15.98 27.95 -3.21
CA VAL A 589 -14.52 27.86 -3.33
C VAL A 589 -14.07 27.94 -4.80
N GLN A 590 -14.75 27.27 -5.73
CA GLN A 590 -14.44 27.37 -7.17
C GLN A 590 -14.58 28.82 -7.68
N SER A 591 -15.59 29.57 -7.19
CA SER A 591 -15.80 30.97 -7.57
C SER A 591 -14.63 31.91 -7.21
N TYR A 592 -13.77 31.52 -6.24
CA TYR A 592 -12.60 32.29 -5.85
C TYR A 592 -11.50 32.28 -6.90
N GLY A 593 -11.49 31.31 -7.83
CA GLY A 593 -10.50 31.22 -8.90
C GLY A 593 -9.06 31.14 -8.37
N MET A 594 -8.81 30.20 -7.46
CA MET A 594 -7.47 29.77 -7.07
C MET A 594 -6.89 28.86 -8.16
N THR A 595 -5.60 29.00 -8.46
CA THR A 595 -4.90 28.20 -9.49
C THR A 595 -3.59 27.59 -8.98
N VAL A 596 -3.28 27.74 -7.69
CA VAL A 596 -2.12 27.10 -7.05
C VAL A 596 -2.35 25.59 -6.97
N THR A 597 -1.33 24.80 -7.28
CA THR A 597 -1.32 23.34 -7.18
C THR A 597 0.07 22.87 -6.71
N LEU A 598 0.22 21.57 -6.47
CA LEU A 598 1.49 20.87 -6.30
C LEU A 598 1.80 19.98 -7.52
N ASP A 599 0.98 19.98 -8.58
CA ASP A 599 1.08 19.01 -9.67
C ASP A 599 1.96 19.45 -10.86
N ASP A 600 2.28 20.75 -10.98
CA ASP A 600 2.97 21.34 -12.14
C ASP A 600 4.50 21.23 -12.09
N THR A 601 5.09 21.07 -10.90
CA THR A 601 6.53 20.82 -10.70
C THR A 601 6.91 19.34 -10.64
N GLY A 602 8.21 19.01 -10.54
CA GLY A 602 8.68 17.62 -10.41
C GLY A 602 8.57 16.77 -11.68
N GLN A 603 8.38 17.38 -12.85
CA GLN A 603 7.98 16.68 -14.07
C GLN A 603 8.99 15.62 -14.56
N THR A 604 10.30 15.79 -14.34
CA THR A 604 11.31 14.77 -14.71
C THR A 604 11.31 13.56 -13.78
N LEU A 605 10.70 13.65 -12.60
CA LEU A 605 10.52 12.51 -11.70
C LEU A 605 9.41 11.59 -12.22
N LYS A 606 8.43 12.17 -12.94
CA LYS A 606 7.35 11.43 -13.61
C LYS A 606 7.85 10.58 -14.79
N ASP A 607 9.04 10.85 -15.36
CA ASP A 607 9.70 9.97 -16.34
C ASP A 607 9.92 8.54 -15.82
N ASN A 608 10.07 8.38 -14.50
CA ASN A 608 10.28 7.07 -13.86
C ASN A 608 8.97 6.40 -13.39
N GLN A 609 7.82 7.06 -13.51
CA GLN A 609 6.52 6.51 -13.10
C GLN A 609 6.07 5.37 -14.03
N ARG A 610 5.40 4.36 -13.46
CA ARG A 610 4.87 3.20 -14.18
C ARG A 610 3.66 2.65 -13.46
N SER A 611 2.54 2.44 -14.13
CA SER A 611 1.40 1.66 -13.61
C SER A 611 1.06 0.51 -14.55
N VAL A 612 0.56 -0.61 -14.01
CA VAL A 612 0.17 -1.80 -14.78
C VAL A 612 -1.34 -1.87 -14.95
N ASP A 613 -1.81 -1.81 -16.20
CA ASP A 613 -3.15 -2.25 -16.57
C ASP A 613 -3.09 -3.71 -17.07
N TYR A 614 -3.45 -4.62 -16.17
CA TYR A 614 -3.54 -6.06 -16.42
C TYR A 614 -4.51 -6.44 -17.56
N THR A 615 -5.45 -5.57 -17.91
CA THR A 615 -6.44 -5.83 -18.97
C THR A 615 -5.88 -5.61 -20.38
N GLN A 616 -4.72 -4.95 -20.54
CA GLN A 616 -4.04 -4.75 -21.83
C GLN A 616 -3.01 -5.85 -22.16
N LEU A 617 -2.79 -6.82 -21.26
CA LEU A 617 -1.88 -7.94 -21.49
C LEU A 617 -2.54 -9.00 -22.41
N SER A 618 -1.75 -9.81 -23.09
CA SER A 618 -2.22 -10.74 -24.15
C SER A 618 -3.21 -11.81 -23.66
N GLN A 619 -3.18 -12.18 -22.38
CA GLN A 619 -4.19 -13.03 -21.74
C GLN A 619 -5.19 -12.25 -20.83
N GLY A 620 -5.14 -10.92 -20.85
CA GLY A 620 -5.95 -10.04 -20.02
C GLY A 620 -7.43 -10.04 -20.41
N GLN A 621 -8.31 -9.99 -19.42
CA GLN A 621 -9.76 -9.97 -19.59
C GLN A 621 -10.36 -8.82 -18.77
N ALA A 622 -11.05 -7.88 -19.41
CA ALA A 622 -11.66 -6.74 -18.71
C ALA A 622 -12.64 -7.17 -17.59
N SER A 623 -13.34 -8.29 -17.78
CA SER A 623 -14.23 -8.90 -16.78
C SER A 623 -13.53 -9.49 -15.55
N ARG A 624 -12.18 -9.57 -15.56
CA ARG A 624 -11.34 -10.12 -14.48
C ARG A 624 -10.47 -9.06 -13.78
N LYS A 625 -10.68 -7.75 -14.03
CA LYS A 625 -9.90 -6.66 -13.41
C LYS A 625 -9.73 -6.84 -11.90
N VAL A 626 -10.84 -7.14 -11.19
CA VAL A 626 -10.86 -7.38 -9.74
C VAL A 626 -10.05 -8.62 -9.35
N ALA A 627 -10.13 -9.71 -10.13
CA ALA A 627 -9.32 -10.90 -9.91
C ALA A 627 -7.81 -10.63 -10.08
N TYR A 628 -7.40 -9.76 -11.02
CA TYR A 628 -5.99 -9.37 -11.17
C TYR A 628 -5.50 -8.52 -9.99
N HIS A 629 -6.28 -7.52 -9.55
CA HIS A 629 -6.00 -6.74 -8.32
C HIS A 629 -5.87 -7.64 -7.09
N ASN A 630 -6.78 -8.59 -6.93
CA ASN A 630 -6.80 -9.52 -5.80
C ASN A 630 -5.61 -10.50 -5.80
N ILE A 631 -5.25 -11.02 -6.97
CA ILE A 631 -4.05 -11.86 -7.10
C ILE A 631 -2.78 -11.04 -6.90
N GLU A 632 -2.72 -9.79 -7.39
CA GLU A 632 -1.61 -8.88 -7.07
C GLU A 632 -1.46 -8.67 -5.56
N LYS A 633 -2.55 -8.42 -4.82
CA LYS A 633 -2.51 -8.33 -3.35
C LYS A 633 -2.12 -9.64 -2.64
N LEU A 634 -2.37 -10.80 -3.25
CA LEU A 634 -1.95 -12.10 -2.74
C LEU A 634 -0.49 -12.47 -3.08
N MET A 635 0.10 -11.86 -4.11
CA MET A 635 1.47 -12.15 -4.55
C MET A 635 2.20 -10.93 -5.14
N PRO A 636 2.37 -9.84 -4.37
CA PRO A 636 2.72 -8.50 -4.86
C PRO A 636 4.05 -8.42 -5.61
N PHE A 637 5.04 -9.25 -5.27
CA PHE A 637 6.37 -9.14 -5.85
C PHE A 637 6.54 -9.74 -7.26
N TYR A 638 5.60 -10.54 -7.77
CA TYR A 638 5.83 -11.31 -9.00
C TYR A 638 5.44 -10.57 -10.28
N ASN A 639 5.98 -11.00 -11.43
CA ASN A 639 5.77 -10.38 -12.74
C ASN A 639 4.31 -10.46 -13.23
N LYS A 640 3.91 -9.44 -13.98
CA LYS A 640 2.51 -9.18 -14.33
C LYS A 640 1.81 -10.30 -15.13
N GLU A 641 2.50 -11.04 -15.99
CA GLU A 641 1.89 -12.17 -16.70
C GLU A 641 1.52 -13.34 -15.77
N LEU A 642 2.21 -13.53 -14.64
CA LEU A 642 1.82 -14.55 -13.65
C LEU A 642 0.56 -14.11 -12.86
N VAL A 643 0.43 -12.82 -12.57
CA VAL A 643 -0.80 -12.24 -11.99
C VAL A 643 -2.00 -12.49 -12.91
N VAL A 644 -1.84 -12.29 -14.22
CA VAL A 644 -2.89 -12.61 -15.20
C VAL A 644 -3.15 -14.11 -15.29
N HIS A 645 -2.12 -14.95 -15.34
CA HIS A 645 -2.25 -16.41 -15.42
C HIS A 645 -3.07 -16.99 -14.26
N TYR A 646 -2.80 -16.54 -13.02
CA TYR A 646 -3.56 -16.96 -11.85
C TYR A 646 -4.91 -16.23 -11.71
N GLY A 647 -5.01 -14.95 -12.07
CA GLY A 647 -6.28 -14.22 -12.11
C GLY A 647 -7.28 -14.80 -13.12
N ASN A 648 -6.79 -15.43 -14.19
CA ASN A 648 -7.59 -16.21 -15.14
C ASN A 648 -8.07 -17.57 -14.59
N GLN A 649 -7.45 -18.07 -13.51
CA GLN A 649 -7.82 -19.32 -12.83
C GLN A 649 -8.68 -19.10 -11.57
N VAL A 650 -8.90 -17.85 -11.14
CA VAL A 650 -9.90 -17.54 -10.12
C VAL A 650 -11.29 -17.93 -10.65
N ASP A 651 -12.03 -18.73 -9.88
CA ASP A 651 -13.36 -19.18 -10.23
C ASP A 651 -14.35 -18.00 -10.22
N PRO A 652 -15.23 -17.82 -11.22
CA PRO A 652 -16.23 -16.74 -11.25
C PRO A 652 -17.22 -16.71 -10.07
N THR A 653 -17.33 -17.80 -9.31
CA THR A 653 -18.13 -17.88 -8.07
C THR A 653 -17.34 -17.49 -6.81
N ASP A 654 -16.02 -17.33 -6.91
CA ASP A 654 -15.17 -16.88 -5.81
C ASP A 654 -15.38 -15.38 -5.51
N LYS A 655 -15.33 -14.99 -4.23
CA LYS A 655 -15.33 -13.57 -3.86
C LYS A 655 -14.11 -12.84 -4.40
N LEU A 656 -12.98 -13.55 -4.57
CA LEU A 656 -11.78 -13.06 -5.24
C LEU A 656 -12.00 -12.66 -6.71
N TYR A 657 -13.09 -13.08 -7.35
CA TYR A 657 -13.46 -12.62 -8.70
C TYR A 657 -14.24 -11.29 -8.67
N THR A 658 -15.01 -11.05 -7.60
CA THR A 658 -16.13 -10.07 -7.61
C THR A 658 -15.92 -8.86 -6.71
N THR A 659 -15.12 -8.96 -5.64
CA THR A 659 -14.91 -7.89 -4.66
C THR A 659 -13.42 -7.62 -4.48
N GLU A 660 -13.00 -6.36 -4.51
CA GLU A 660 -11.59 -5.98 -4.34
C GLU A 660 -11.12 -6.19 -2.88
N LEU A 661 -9.89 -6.70 -2.73
CA LEU A 661 -9.17 -6.82 -1.47
C LEU A 661 -8.56 -5.47 -1.08
N LEU A 662 -8.73 -5.11 0.20
CA LEU A 662 -7.97 -4.06 0.86
C LEU A 662 -6.66 -4.62 1.42
N ASP A 663 -6.72 -5.77 2.10
CA ASP A 663 -5.60 -6.36 2.82
C ASP A 663 -5.65 -7.89 2.94
N VAL A 664 -4.48 -8.50 3.16
CA VAL A 664 -4.27 -9.93 3.42
C VAL A 664 -3.39 -10.08 4.67
N VAL A 665 -3.98 -10.57 5.76
CA VAL A 665 -3.32 -10.71 7.07
C VAL A 665 -2.92 -12.17 7.33
N PRO A 666 -1.62 -12.47 7.53
CA PRO A 666 -1.17 -13.80 7.92
C PRO A 666 -1.60 -14.19 9.34
N MET A 667 -1.95 -15.45 9.54
CA MET A 667 -2.44 -15.98 10.81
C MET A 667 -1.87 -17.35 11.16
N ARG A 668 -1.85 -17.65 12.46
CA ARG A 668 -1.70 -19.00 13.01
C ARG A 668 -2.99 -19.32 13.78
N ASP A 669 -3.80 -20.21 13.24
CA ASP A 669 -5.13 -20.58 13.72
C ASP A 669 -6.06 -19.35 13.81
N ASN A 670 -6.12 -18.68 14.96
CA ASN A 670 -6.85 -17.43 15.17
C ASN A 670 -5.95 -16.26 15.59
N ASP A 671 -4.66 -16.52 15.85
CA ASP A 671 -3.66 -15.49 16.18
C ASP A 671 -3.23 -14.74 14.91
N ILE A 672 -3.16 -13.41 14.99
CA ILE A 672 -2.65 -12.55 13.92
C ILE A 672 -1.12 -12.48 13.99
N ILE A 673 -0.44 -12.67 12.85
CA ILE A 673 1.03 -12.79 12.78
C ILE A 673 1.64 -11.57 12.08
N THR A 674 2.24 -10.69 12.87
CA THR A 674 2.96 -9.48 12.39
C THR A 674 4.48 -9.66 12.34
N ASP A 675 5.08 -10.51 13.19
CA ASP A 675 6.48 -10.94 13.06
C ASP A 675 6.56 -12.13 12.10
N ILE A 676 6.36 -11.85 10.81
CA ILE A 676 6.25 -12.88 9.76
C ILE A 676 7.54 -13.72 9.68
N GLN A 677 8.72 -13.08 9.71
CA GLN A 677 10.00 -13.78 9.60
C GLN A 677 10.18 -14.83 10.71
N ALA A 678 9.92 -14.48 11.97
CA ALA A 678 10.06 -15.43 13.08
C ALA A 678 9.02 -16.56 13.06
N ASN A 679 7.87 -16.36 12.41
CA ASN A 679 6.73 -17.28 12.45
C ASN A 679 6.44 -17.97 11.11
N LYS A 680 7.26 -17.77 10.06
CA LYS A 680 6.89 -18.10 8.66
C LYS A 680 6.41 -19.53 8.43
N ALA A 681 7.05 -20.52 9.06
CA ALA A 681 6.67 -21.92 8.95
C ALA A 681 5.43 -22.32 9.78
N THR A 682 4.91 -21.43 10.62
CA THR A 682 3.73 -21.63 11.48
C THR A 682 2.47 -20.89 10.99
N ILE A 683 2.61 -20.01 9.99
CA ILE A 683 1.46 -19.39 9.31
C ILE A 683 0.72 -20.49 8.55
N ASN A 684 -0.53 -20.74 8.96
CA ASN A 684 -1.39 -21.80 8.42
C ASN A 684 -2.71 -21.28 7.86
N LYS A 685 -3.01 -19.98 8.03
CA LYS A 685 -4.24 -19.34 7.55
C LYS A 685 -3.97 -17.90 7.14
N LEU A 686 -4.78 -17.38 6.22
CA LEU A 686 -4.86 -15.97 5.85
C LEU A 686 -6.26 -15.44 6.18
N MET A 687 -6.33 -14.22 6.68
CA MET A 687 -7.54 -13.39 6.73
C MET A 687 -7.53 -12.43 5.54
N LEU A 688 -8.57 -12.48 4.72
CA LEU A 688 -8.80 -11.59 3.58
C LEU A 688 -9.76 -10.48 3.99
N HIS A 689 -9.37 -9.21 3.88
CA HIS A 689 -10.26 -8.07 4.13
C HIS A 689 -10.71 -7.46 2.79
N PHE A 690 -12.01 -7.45 2.54
CA PHE A 690 -12.61 -6.96 1.30
C PHE A 690 -13.17 -5.54 1.43
N ALA A 691 -13.20 -4.80 0.32
CA ALA A 691 -13.71 -3.43 0.22
C ALA A 691 -15.20 -3.27 0.57
N ASP A 692 -15.98 -4.35 0.59
CA ASP A 692 -17.36 -4.35 1.10
C ASP A 692 -17.45 -4.52 2.64
N ASN A 693 -16.33 -4.36 3.35
CA ASN A 693 -16.20 -4.48 4.81
C ASN A 693 -16.61 -5.88 5.32
N THR A 694 -16.13 -6.93 4.63
CA THR A 694 -16.29 -8.34 5.04
C THR A 694 -14.94 -9.07 5.08
N ILE A 695 -14.92 -10.24 5.74
CA ILE A 695 -13.77 -11.15 5.79
C ILE A 695 -14.08 -12.47 5.09
N SER A 696 -13.03 -13.09 4.53
CA SER A 696 -13.00 -14.54 4.29
C SER A 696 -11.64 -15.11 4.72
N TYR A 697 -11.54 -16.43 4.86
CA TYR A 697 -10.32 -17.10 5.25
C TYR A 697 -9.83 -18.08 4.18
N LEU A 698 -8.51 -18.22 4.05
CA LEU A 698 -7.87 -19.24 3.23
C LEU A 698 -6.85 -20.00 4.08
N ASP A 699 -6.94 -21.32 4.11
CA ASP A 699 -5.90 -22.15 4.72
C ASP A 699 -4.67 -22.23 3.80
N VAL A 700 -3.47 -22.17 4.38
CA VAL A 700 -2.20 -22.13 3.66
C VAL A 700 -1.15 -23.03 4.28
N THR A 701 -0.11 -23.37 3.51
CA THR A 701 1.05 -24.13 3.99
C THR A 701 2.33 -23.54 3.43
N TYR A 702 3.29 -23.22 4.31
CA TYR A 702 4.61 -22.74 3.92
C TYR A 702 5.30 -23.75 2.98
N LYS A 703 5.86 -23.26 1.88
CA LYS A 703 6.46 -24.07 0.80
C LYS A 703 7.98 -23.94 0.80
N GLU A 704 8.50 -22.76 0.51
CA GLU A 704 9.93 -22.47 0.44
C GLU A 704 10.21 -20.96 0.49
N ASP A 705 11.46 -20.57 0.80
CA ASP A 705 11.97 -19.24 0.46
C ASP A 705 12.36 -19.24 -1.04
N PHE A 706 11.68 -18.47 -1.87
CA PHE A 706 11.86 -18.48 -3.33
C PHE A 706 13.31 -18.09 -3.70
N LYS A 707 14.12 -19.07 -4.12
CA LYS A 707 15.45 -18.88 -4.74
C LYS A 707 16.38 -17.88 -4.01
N ASN A 708 16.36 -17.87 -2.68
CA ASN A 708 17.13 -16.95 -1.82
C ASN A 708 16.83 -15.46 -2.03
N THR A 709 15.59 -15.10 -2.41
CA THR A 709 15.17 -13.71 -2.71
C THR A 709 14.65 -12.92 -1.49
N GLN A 710 14.65 -13.52 -0.30
CA GLN A 710 13.92 -13.04 0.89
C GLN A 710 12.40 -12.97 0.69
N ILE A 711 11.81 -13.84 -0.14
CA ILE A 711 10.36 -13.96 -0.36
C ILE A 711 9.94 -15.39 -0.01
N ALA A 712 8.88 -15.56 0.79
CA ALA A 712 8.34 -16.87 1.14
C ALA A 712 7.10 -17.21 0.32
N GLU A 713 7.10 -18.40 -0.28
CA GLU A 713 5.93 -18.96 -0.96
C GLU A 713 5.08 -19.79 0.01
N TYR A 714 3.77 -19.65 -0.11
CA TYR A 714 2.77 -20.47 0.55
C TYR A 714 1.87 -21.11 -0.50
N SER A 715 1.65 -22.42 -0.38
CA SER A 715 0.59 -23.12 -1.12
C SER A 715 -0.76 -22.78 -0.50
N VAL A 716 -1.77 -22.46 -1.32
CA VAL A 716 -3.12 -22.10 -0.87
C VAL A 716 -4.07 -23.28 -1.04
N ALA A 717 -4.81 -23.65 0.00
CA ALA A 717 -5.68 -24.82 -0.01
C ALA A 717 -6.80 -24.70 -1.05
N GLY A 718 -6.88 -25.67 -1.97
CA GLY A 718 -7.90 -25.71 -3.01
C GLY A 718 -7.80 -24.63 -4.09
N LYS A 719 -6.63 -23.97 -4.23
CA LYS A 719 -6.36 -22.95 -5.27
C LYS A 719 -5.08 -23.30 -6.04
N ASN A 720 -5.00 -22.86 -7.29
CA ASN A 720 -3.83 -23.07 -8.15
C ASN A 720 -2.74 -22.00 -7.97
N PHE A 721 -3.06 -20.89 -7.29
CA PHE A 721 -2.16 -19.79 -7.03
C PHE A 721 -1.44 -19.94 -5.68
N ILE A 722 -0.29 -19.26 -5.55
CA ILE A 722 0.46 -19.13 -4.30
C ILE A 722 0.09 -17.84 -3.57
N PHE A 723 0.43 -17.77 -2.29
CA PHE A 723 0.51 -16.52 -1.53
C PHE A 723 1.98 -16.18 -1.23
N THR A 724 2.32 -14.89 -1.25
CA THR A 724 3.46 -14.32 -0.51
C THR A 724 3.02 -13.08 0.26
N PRO A 725 3.48 -12.87 1.50
CA PRO A 725 3.26 -11.61 2.21
C PRO A 725 3.84 -10.40 1.46
N GLU A 726 3.27 -9.22 1.72
CA GLU A 726 3.75 -7.92 1.23
C GLU A 726 4.94 -7.37 2.05
N ALA A 727 5.94 -8.23 2.29
CA ALA A 727 7.19 -7.88 2.95
C ALA A 727 8.32 -8.82 2.51
N PHE A 728 9.51 -8.27 2.28
CA PHE A 728 10.71 -9.11 2.25
C PHE A 728 10.94 -9.68 3.65
N LEU A 729 11.23 -10.98 3.71
CA LEU A 729 11.72 -11.68 4.89
C LEU A 729 13.19 -11.35 5.13
N SER A 730 13.43 -10.07 5.43
CA SER A 730 14.70 -9.51 5.85
C SER A 730 15.19 -10.12 7.15
N ASP A 731 16.51 -10.16 7.32
CA ASP A 731 17.11 -10.38 8.62
C ASP A 731 17.22 -9.02 9.34
N TYR A 732 16.36 -8.83 10.34
CA TYR A 732 16.32 -7.58 11.11
C TYR A 732 17.39 -7.52 12.22
N THR A 733 18.22 -8.55 12.44
CA THR A 733 19.33 -8.52 13.42
C THR A 733 20.25 -7.31 13.19
N LYS A 734 20.61 -7.04 11.93
CA LYS A 734 21.38 -5.85 11.50
C LYS A 734 20.81 -4.52 12.01
N VAL A 735 19.50 -4.44 12.26
CA VAL A 735 18.82 -3.25 12.82
C VAL A 735 18.67 -3.38 14.33
N THR A 736 18.17 -4.53 14.84
CA THR A 736 17.96 -4.72 16.28
C THR A 736 19.24 -4.56 17.07
N ASP A 737 20.34 -5.12 16.60
CA ASP A 737 21.62 -5.15 17.32
C ASP A 737 22.22 -3.74 17.43
N GLN A 738 21.91 -2.85 16.47
CA GLN A 738 22.30 -1.45 16.52
C GLN A 738 21.47 -0.65 17.53
N VAL A 739 20.16 -0.92 17.68
CA VAL A 739 19.22 -0.04 18.40
C VAL A 739 18.68 -0.58 19.73
N LEU A 740 18.79 -1.88 19.99
CA LEU A 740 18.13 -2.55 21.13
C LEU A 740 18.61 -2.00 22.48
N ALA A 741 19.93 -1.85 22.65
CA ALA A 741 20.50 -1.26 23.87
C ALA A 741 20.10 0.23 24.03
N ASP A 742 20.02 0.97 22.92
CA ASP A 742 19.59 2.37 22.90
C ASP A 742 18.13 2.54 23.38
N LEU A 743 17.26 1.60 23.01
CA LEU A 743 15.85 1.52 23.40
C LEU A 743 15.66 1.02 24.83
N GLN A 744 16.37 -0.04 25.22
CA GLN A 744 16.30 -0.59 26.59
C GLN A 744 16.81 0.40 27.64
N GLY A 745 17.73 1.30 27.26
CA GLY A 745 18.21 2.40 28.09
C GLY A 745 17.30 3.63 28.17
N VAL A 746 16.07 3.60 27.64
CA VAL A 746 15.12 4.71 27.78
C VAL A 746 14.32 4.58 29.09
N GLU A 747 14.33 5.65 29.86
CA GLU A 747 13.55 5.80 31.09
C GLU A 747 12.27 6.62 30.83
N TYR A 748 11.14 6.12 31.35
CA TYR A 748 9.83 6.78 31.24
C TYR A 748 9.84 8.16 31.93
N ASP A 749 10.24 8.20 33.20
CA ASP A 749 10.32 9.43 33.99
C ASP A 749 11.68 10.11 33.80
N SER A 750 11.87 10.75 32.63
CA SER A 750 13.14 11.36 32.25
C SER A 750 12.99 12.74 31.60
N ALA A 751 14.06 13.55 31.69
CA ALA A 751 14.15 14.84 31.02
C ALA A 751 14.18 14.74 29.48
N ALA A 752 14.46 13.54 28.93
CA ALA A 752 14.32 13.27 27.50
C ALA A 752 12.85 13.04 27.12
N MET A 753 12.12 12.22 27.89
CA MET A 753 10.70 11.98 27.68
C MET A 753 9.87 13.26 27.81
N ARG A 754 10.11 14.08 28.84
CA ARG A 754 9.44 15.38 29.03
C ARG A 754 9.65 16.35 27.85
N ARG A 755 10.84 16.34 27.24
CA ARG A 755 11.13 17.16 26.05
C ARG A 755 10.36 16.69 24.81
N VAL A 756 10.16 15.38 24.63
CA VAL A 756 9.30 14.83 23.58
C VAL A 756 7.84 15.24 23.82
N LEU A 757 7.38 15.11 25.07
CA LEU A 757 6.04 15.48 25.51
C LEU A 757 5.74 16.99 25.44
N GLY A 758 6.76 17.85 25.50
CA GLY A 758 6.60 19.32 25.44
C GLY A 758 6.20 19.98 26.76
N ILE A 759 6.67 19.42 27.88
CA ILE A 759 6.33 19.80 29.26
C ILE A 759 7.57 20.16 30.08
N GLU A 760 7.37 20.86 31.20
CA GLU A 760 8.46 21.32 32.07
C GLU A 760 9.06 20.18 32.90
N ALA A 761 10.27 20.38 33.43
CA ALA A 761 11.09 19.31 34.01
C ALA A 761 10.47 18.62 35.25
N ASP A 762 9.56 19.31 35.95
CA ASP A 762 8.84 18.87 37.15
C ASP A 762 7.38 18.45 36.89
N ASP A 763 6.88 18.57 35.66
CA ASP A 763 5.52 18.12 35.30
C ASP A 763 5.36 16.59 35.48
N SER A 764 4.19 16.17 35.97
CA SER A 764 3.87 14.75 36.19
C SER A 764 3.47 14.03 34.90
N LEU A 765 3.90 12.77 34.79
CA LEU A 765 3.54 11.84 33.71
C LEU A 765 2.29 11.00 34.02
N ASP A 766 1.74 11.09 35.23
CA ASP A 766 0.60 10.29 35.67
C ASP A 766 -0.65 10.39 34.76
N PRO A 767 -1.01 11.56 34.18
CA PRO A 767 -2.16 11.69 33.27
C PRO A 767 -2.12 10.81 31.99
N LEU A 768 -0.99 10.18 31.70
CA LEU A 768 -0.82 9.24 30.59
C LEU A 768 -1.27 7.80 30.96
N TYR A 769 -1.14 7.39 32.23
CA TYR A 769 -1.37 6.01 32.74
C TYR A 769 -0.63 4.89 31.97
N LEU A 770 0.53 5.23 31.39
CA LEU A 770 1.33 4.32 30.56
C LEU A 770 2.47 3.61 31.30
N ASP A 771 2.85 4.05 32.50
CA ASP A 771 4.06 3.58 33.20
C ASP A 771 4.11 2.05 33.40
N LYS A 772 3.01 1.42 33.82
CA LYS A 772 2.92 -0.04 33.99
C LYS A 772 2.96 -0.81 32.66
N GLU A 773 2.63 -0.20 31.52
CA GLU A 773 2.71 -0.85 30.21
C GLU A 773 4.08 -0.58 29.55
N PHE A 774 4.67 0.59 29.79
CA PHE A 774 5.99 0.98 29.28
C PHE A 774 7.07 -0.01 29.70
N GLU A 775 7.09 -0.41 30.98
CA GLU A 775 8.09 -1.36 31.47
C GLU A 775 7.90 -2.78 30.90
N LYS A 776 6.64 -3.26 30.73
CA LYS A 776 6.36 -4.53 30.05
C LYS A 776 6.85 -4.50 28.60
N LEU A 777 6.60 -3.39 27.91
CA LEU A 777 6.94 -3.20 26.51
C LEU A 777 8.45 -3.09 26.30
N LYS A 778 9.12 -2.30 27.15
CA LYS A 778 10.60 -2.14 27.16
C LYS A 778 11.30 -3.48 27.42
N ALA A 779 10.76 -4.33 28.29
CA ALA A 779 11.29 -5.68 28.53
C ALA A 779 11.22 -6.58 27.28
N ASN A 780 10.24 -6.37 26.38
CA ASN A 780 10.00 -7.20 25.19
C ASN A 780 10.28 -6.45 23.86
N ILE A 781 10.94 -5.28 23.91
CA ILE A 781 11.05 -4.36 22.78
C ILE A 781 11.68 -4.97 21.52
N GLY A 782 12.52 -6.00 21.66
CA GLY A 782 13.09 -6.73 20.53
C GLY A 782 12.05 -7.48 19.67
N GLU A 783 10.95 -7.97 20.25
CA GLU A 783 9.83 -8.54 19.47
C GLU A 783 9.02 -7.41 18.82
N HIS A 784 8.60 -6.43 19.62
CA HIS A 784 7.79 -5.30 19.14
C HIS A 784 8.47 -4.55 17.99
N LEU A 785 9.79 -4.40 18.03
CA LEU A 785 10.57 -3.78 16.96
C LEU A 785 10.54 -4.62 15.67
N ARG A 786 10.66 -5.96 15.74
CA ARG A 786 10.53 -6.80 14.53
C ARG A 786 9.12 -6.73 13.95
N LYS A 787 8.08 -6.69 14.80
CA LYS A 787 6.68 -6.49 14.37
C LYS A 787 6.48 -5.14 13.66
N VAL A 788 7.06 -4.06 14.18
CA VAL A 788 7.07 -2.75 13.50
C VAL A 788 7.80 -2.85 12.16
N LEU A 789 9.03 -3.36 12.12
CA LEU A 789 9.84 -3.41 10.90
C LEU A 789 9.19 -4.27 9.80
N ALA A 790 8.66 -5.44 10.14
CA ALA A 790 7.99 -6.32 9.20
C ALA A 790 6.69 -5.73 8.62
N MET A 791 6.00 -4.87 9.36
CA MET A 791 4.74 -4.25 8.94
C MET A 791 4.90 -2.84 8.34
N ASP A 792 6.00 -2.14 8.63
CA ASP A 792 6.26 -0.78 8.14
C ASP A 792 6.36 -0.73 6.61
N LYS A 793 7.31 -1.45 6.04
CA LYS A 793 7.77 -1.28 4.65
C LYS A 793 8.29 -2.60 4.07
N SER A 794 8.40 -2.65 2.75
CA SER A 794 9.12 -3.74 2.07
C SER A 794 10.63 -3.49 2.15
N ILE A 795 11.19 -3.73 3.34
CA ILE A 795 12.61 -3.47 3.67
C ILE A 795 13.49 -4.63 3.18
N ASN A 796 14.48 -4.36 2.34
CA ASN A 796 15.48 -5.34 1.92
C ASN A 796 16.85 -5.07 2.61
N THR A 797 17.25 -5.95 3.51
CA THR A 797 18.44 -5.81 4.39
C THR A 797 19.73 -6.44 3.83
N MET A 798 19.72 -6.90 2.57
CA MET A 798 20.92 -7.51 1.96
C MET A 798 22.11 -6.53 1.87
N GLY A 799 21.85 -5.22 1.77
CA GLY A 799 22.87 -4.16 1.93
C GLY A 799 22.72 -3.38 3.24
N ASP A 800 23.83 -2.85 3.75
CA ASP A 800 23.89 -2.22 5.08
C ASP A 800 23.39 -0.76 5.11
N SER A 801 23.28 -0.09 3.96
CA SER A 801 22.76 1.29 3.85
C SER A 801 21.32 1.41 4.38
N VAL A 802 20.45 0.48 3.99
CA VAL A 802 19.04 0.43 4.42
C VAL A 802 18.94 0.17 5.92
N ALA A 803 19.69 -0.81 6.45
CA ALA A 803 19.69 -1.13 7.86
C ALA A 803 20.22 0.03 8.73
N THR A 804 21.25 0.72 8.27
CA THR A 804 21.85 1.88 8.97
C THR A 804 20.90 3.08 8.96
N TYR A 805 20.28 3.40 7.83
CA TYR A 805 19.28 4.48 7.71
C TYR A 805 18.10 4.29 8.68
N ILE A 806 17.56 3.07 8.77
CA ILE A 806 16.48 2.74 9.70
C ILE A 806 16.96 2.81 11.16
N SER A 807 18.17 2.31 11.44
CA SER A 807 18.76 2.32 12.79
C SER A 807 18.98 3.74 13.31
N GLU A 808 19.51 4.65 12.49
CA GLU A 808 19.65 6.07 12.83
C GLU A 808 18.28 6.74 13.02
N LYS A 809 17.28 6.43 12.19
CA LYS A 809 15.93 6.96 12.32
C LYS A 809 15.27 6.55 13.64
N ILE A 810 15.46 5.30 14.09
CA ILE A 810 14.98 4.83 15.40
C ILE A 810 15.74 5.53 16.54
N LYS A 811 17.08 5.54 16.51
CA LYS A 811 17.91 6.17 17.55
C LYS A 811 17.57 7.64 17.76
N ASN A 812 17.37 8.40 16.68
CA ASN A 812 17.05 9.83 16.72
C ASN A 812 15.63 10.15 17.22
N ASN A 813 14.78 9.13 17.45
CA ASN A 813 13.39 9.30 17.88
C ASN A 813 13.00 8.31 19.00
N LYS A 814 13.97 7.70 19.70
CA LYS A 814 13.77 6.49 20.50
C LYS A 814 12.79 6.63 21.66
N GLU A 815 12.78 7.77 22.34
CA GLU A 815 11.83 8.08 23.42
C GLU A 815 10.40 8.17 22.87
N ALA A 816 10.21 8.86 21.74
CA ALA A 816 8.92 8.97 21.08
C ALA A 816 8.41 7.62 20.54
N PHE A 817 9.30 6.84 19.92
CA PHE A 817 8.96 5.52 19.40
C PHE A 817 8.40 4.61 20.51
N LEU A 818 9.09 4.52 21.65
CA LEU A 818 8.61 3.74 22.79
C LEU A 818 7.31 4.29 23.40
N LEU A 819 7.19 5.62 23.51
CA LEU A 819 6.01 6.27 24.06
C LEU A 819 4.74 6.02 23.22
N GLY A 820 4.81 6.26 21.91
CA GLY A 820 3.70 6.01 20.99
C GLY A 820 3.33 4.53 20.91
N LEU A 821 4.32 3.65 20.86
CA LEU A 821 4.13 2.20 20.85
C LEU A 821 3.49 1.70 22.16
N THR A 822 3.87 2.26 23.31
CA THR A 822 3.23 1.98 24.61
C THR A 822 1.78 2.43 24.66
N TYR A 823 1.48 3.63 24.13
CA TYR A 823 0.11 4.15 24.07
C TYR A 823 -0.81 3.22 23.27
N LEU A 824 -0.35 2.76 22.10
CA LEU A 824 -1.09 1.77 21.28
C LEU A 824 -1.28 0.44 22.02
N ASN A 825 -0.22 -0.09 22.64
CA ASN A 825 -0.28 -1.33 23.41
C ASN A 825 -1.24 -1.26 24.61
N ARG A 826 -1.37 -0.09 25.26
CA ARG A 826 -2.27 0.11 26.41
C ARG A 826 -3.75 0.27 26.02
N TRP A 827 -4.04 1.05 24.96
CA TRP A 827 -5.41 1.51 24.66
C TRP A 827 -6.10 0.81 23.49
N TYR A 828 -5.36 0.08 22.65
CA TYR A 828 -5.91 -0.59 21.46
C TYR A 828 -5.77 -2.12 21.50
N ASN A 829 -5.46 -2.67 22.67
CA ASN A 829 -5.50 -4.10 22.96
C ASN A 829 -6.96 -4.56 23.22
N ILE A 830 -7.73 -4.76 22.15
CA ILE A 830 -9.18 -4.94 22.19
C ILE A 830 -9.57 -6.27 21.53
N ASN A 831 -10.44 -7.05 22.19
CA ASN A 831 -10.91 -8.34 21.68
C ASN A 831 -12.29 -8.20 21.01
N TYR A 832 -12.45 -8.98 19.94
CA TYR A 832 -13.69 -9.24 19.23
C TYR A 832 -13.96 -10.74 19.34
N ASP A 833 -14.46 -11.13 20.52
CA ASP A 833 -14.56 -12.50 21.04
C ASP A 833 -13.25 -13.28 20.98
N HIS A 834 -12.97 -13.92 19.84
CA HIS A 834 -11.85 -14.83 19.60
C HIS A 834 -10.71 -14.19 18.80
N ILE A 835 -10.89 -12.97 18.28
CA ILE A 835 -9.87 -12.20 17.56
C ILE A 835 -9.41 -11.04 18.44
N ASN A 836 -8.13 -11.01 18.81
CA ASN A 836 -7.54 -9.85 19.46
C ASN A 836 -6.95 -8.91 18.40
N THR A 837 -7.38 -7.65 18.39
CA THR A 837 -7.01 -6.66 17.37
C THR A 837 -5.79 -5.82 17.72
N LYS A 838 -5.09 -6.12 18.83
CA LYS A 838 -3.87 -5.40 19.27
C LYS A 838 -2.85 -5.28 18.14
N ASP A 839 -2.56 -6.39 17.46
CA ASP A 839 -1.53 -6.43 16.42
C ASP A 839 -1.98 -5.67 15.15
N LEU A 840 -3.28 -5.68 14.80
CA LEU A 840 -3.81 -4.83 13.74
C LEU A 840 -3.72 -3.35 14.10
N ASN A 841 -4.18 -2.97 15.29
CA ASN A 841 -4.20 -1.58 15.73
C ASN A 841 -2.80 -0.99 15.92
N THR A 842 -1.83 -1.80 16.35
CA THR A 842 -0.48 -1.35 16.70
C THR A 842 0.50 -1.41 15.53
N TYR A 843 0.39 -2.39 14.62
CA TYR A 843 1.38 -2.62 13.56
C TYR A 843 0.80 -2.59 12.14
N LYS A 844 -0.45 -3.00 11.91
CA LYS A 844 -1.08 -3.05 10.58
C LYS A 844 -1.92 -1.79 10.32
N PHE A 845 -1.28 -0.64 10.12
CA PHE A 845 -1.99 0.62 9.84
C PHE A 845 -2.76 0.56 8.52
N ASP A 846 -2.16 -0.07 7.53
CA ASP A 846 -2.64 -0.35 6.18
C ASP A 846 -3.83 -1.34 6.08
N PHE A 847 -4.32 -1.91 7.19
CA PHE A 847 -5.40 -2.93 7.19
C PHE A 847 -6.69 -2.47 6.50
N ASP A 848 -7.00 -1.18 6.57
CA ASP A 848 -8.17 -0.55 5.94
C ASP A 848 -7.85 0.00 4.52
N GLY A 849 -6.74 -0.44 3.90
CA GLY A 849 -6.34 -0.10 2.53
C GLY A 849 -5.30 1.02 2.39
N SER A 850 -4.77 1.56 3.50
CA SER A 850 -3.82 2.69 3.49
C SER A 850 -2.38 2.24 3.22
N SER A 851 -2.09 1.86 1.97
CA SER A 851 -0.79 1.41 1.45
C SER A 851 0.39 2.36 1.74
N THR A 852 0.11 3.67 1.80
CA THR A 852 1.12 4.72 2.03
C THR A 852 1.43 4.96 3.51
N ALA A 853 0.69 4.32 4.44
CA ALA A 853 0.90 4.47 5.88
C ALA A 853 2.14 3.71 6.37
N SER A 854 3.15 4.44 6.85
CA SER A 854 4.35 3.88 7.49
C SER A 854 4.13 3.67 8.98
N THR A 855 4.09 2.42 9.41
CA THR A 855 3.96 1.98 10.81
C THR A 855 4.98 2.64 11.74
N LEU A 856 6.25 2.71 11.34
CA LEU A 856 7.30 3.34 12.14
C LEU A 856 7.07 4.85 12.30
N ASP A 857 6.67 5.53 11.22
CA ASP A 857 6.42 6.97 11.24
C ASP A 857 5.14 7.34 11.98
N THR A 858 4.06 6.55 11.88
CA THR A 858 2.82 6.75 12.65
C THR A 858 3.08 6.58 14.16
N ILE A 859 3.88 5.59 14.56
CA ILE A 859 4.26 5.38 15.98
C ILE A 859 5.11 6.56 16.49
N ILE A 860 6.10 7.02 15.72
CA ILE A 860 6.94 8.17 16.09
C ILE A 860 6.10 9.46 16.15
N ALA A 861 5.20 9.69 15.19
CA ALA A 861 4.32 10.85 15.17
C ALA A 861 3.38 10.88 16.39
N LEU A 862 2.79 9.73 16.75
CA LEU A 862 2.00 9.58 17.97
C LEU A 862 2.81 9.94 19.21
N GLY A 863 4.01 9.38 19.38
CA GLY A 863 4.90 9.72 20.48
C GLY A 863 5.30 11.21 20.51
N GLN A 864 5.43 11.85 19.36
CA GLN A 864 5.76 13.27 19.26
C GLN A 864 4.55 14.20 19.39
N SER A 865 3.31 13.69 19.41
CA SER A 865 2.09 14.50 19.47
C SER A 865 1.94 15.33 20.77
N GLY A 866 2.63 14.95 21.85
CA GLY A 866 2.78 15.75 23.08
C GLY A 866 1.90 15.29 24.24
N MET A 867 2.19 15.77 25.45
CA MET A 867 1.51 15.36 26.70
C MET A 867 0.00 15.39 26.58
N GLU A 868 -0.57 16.55 26.25
CA GLU A 868 -2.02 16.74 26.23
C GLU A 868 -2.72 15.85 25.20
N ASN A 869 -2.12 15.57 24.04
CA ASN A 869 -2.72 14.65 23.07
C ASN A 869 -2.61 13.18 23.53
N LEU A 870 -1.55 12.84 24.26
CA LEU A 870 -1.32 11.49 24.82
C LEU A 870 -1.96 11.26 26.20
N LYS A 871 -2.58 12.28 26.81
CA LYS A 871 -3.37 12.11 28.03
C LYS A 871 -4.47 11.10 27.76
N ALA A 872 -4.63 10.13 28.67
CA ALA A 872 -5.63 9.09 28.51
C ALA A 872 -7.06 9.66 28.44
N SER A 873 -7.32 10.83 29.04
CA SER A 873 -8.61 11.53 28.95
C SER A 873 -8.95 11.99 27.54
N ASN A 874 -7.95 12.21 26.69
CA ASN A 874 -8.09 12.80 25.36
C ASN A 874 -8.05 11.73 24.27
N ASN A 875 -8.25 10.45 24.63
CA ASN A 875 -8.02 9.30 23.75
C ASN A 875 -8.82 9.29 22.43
N ILE A 876 -9.98 9.94 22.41
CA ILE A 876 -10.78 10.17 21.20
C ILE A 876 -10.03 11.09 20.22
N SER A 877 -9.60 12.26 20.70
CA SER A 877 -8.88 13.26 19.88
C SER A 877 -7.46 12.82 19.52
N ALA A 878 -6.82 12.01 20.37
CA ALA A 878 -5.54 11.36 20.06
C ALA A 878 -5.62 10.50 18.81
N TYR A 879 -6.72 9.75 18.66
CA TYR A 879 -7.01 8.99 17.46
C TYR A 879 -7.29 9.90 16.27
N GLU A 880 -8.26 10.82 16.40
CA GLU A 880 -8.76 11.67 15.31
C GLU A 880 -7.66 12.56 14.70
N THR A 881 -6.70 13.03 15.49
CA THR A 881 -5.60 13.90 15.02
C THR A 881 -4.42 13.15 14.42
N THR A 882 -4.13 11.92 14.89
CA THR A 882 -2.82 11.28 14.68
C THR A 882 -2.89 9.87 14.10
N LEU A 883 -3.98 9.12 14.34
CA LEU A 883 -4.13 7.73 13.89
C LEU A 883 -5.16 7.59 12.76
N ALA A 884 -6.21 8.42 12.76
CA ALA A 884 -7.25 8.42 11.73
C ALA A 884 -6.70 8.52 10.28
N PRO A 885 -5.69 9.36 9.96
CA PRO A 885 -5.13 9.42 8.60
C PRO A 885 -4.45 8.11 8.18
N ALA A 886 -3.74 7.45 9.11
CA ALA A 886 -3.08 6.17 8.84
C ALA A 886 -4.04 4.98 8.82
N LYS A 887 -5.18 5.08 9.54
CA LYS A 887 -6.19 4.01 9.67
C LYS A 887 -7.40 4.14 8.75
N GLY A 888 -7.54 5.22 7.98
CA GLY A 888 -8.64 5.40 7.03
C GLY A 888 -10.06 5.53 7.63
N ARG A 889 -10.21 5.52 8.97
CA ARG A 889 -11.48 5.72 9.68
C ARG A 889 -11.43 7.01 10.49
N LYS A 890 -12.46 7.86 10.39
CA LYS A 890 -12.44 9.25 10.88
C LYS A 890 -12.37 9.36 12.41
N THR A 891 -13.27 8.71 13.13
CA THR A 891 -13.31 8.68 14.60
C THR A 891 -12.93 7.31 15.13
N VAL A 892 -12.55 7.23 16.41
CA VAL A 892 -12.28 5.94 17.03
C VAL A 892 -13.55 5.09 17.15
N THR A 893 -14.72 5.71 17.28
CA THR A 893 -16.00 4.99 17.24
C THR A 893 -16.22 4.31 15.88
N ASP A 894 -15.89 4.98 14.77
CA ASP A 894 -15.97 4.38 13.43
C ASP A 894 -15.07 3.15 13.29
N LEU A 895 -13.85 3.19 13.85
CA LEU A 895 -12.92 2.06 13.88
C LEU A 895 -13.46 0.90 14.73
N LEU A 896 -13.92 1.20 15.96
CA LEU A 896 -14.45 0.18 16.86
C LEU A 896 -15.68 -0.50 16.26
N GLU A 897 -16.57 0.27 15.63
CA GLU A 897 -17.75 -0.23 14.95
C GLU A 897 -17.45 -0.94 13.63
N SER A 898 -16.49 -0.49 12.82
CA SER A 898 -16.14 -1.18 11.56
C SER A 898 -15.56 -2.55 11.86
N TYR A 899 -14.67 -2.66 12.86
CA TYR A 899 -14.09 -3.92 13.30
C TYR A 899 -15.15 -4.80 13.99
N ARG A 900 -16.11 -4.24 14.72
CA ARG A 900 -17.26 -5.00 15.25
C ARG A 900 -18.12 -5.56 14.11
N LYS A 901 -18.42 -4.77 13.08
CA LYS A 901 -19.16 -5.20 11.87
C LYS A 901 -18.39 -6.27 11.10
N LEU A 902 -17.06 -6.18 11.07
CA LEU A 902 -16.17 -7.07 10.32
C LEU A 902 -15.97 -8.44 11.01
N PHE A 903 -15.66 -8.46 12.30
CA PHE A 903 -15.34 -9.68 13.06
C PHE A 903 -16.57 -10.32 13.74
N LEU A 904 -17.57 -9.51 14.11
CA LEU A 904 -18.76 -9.93 14.86
C LEU A 904 -20.05 -9.36 14.22
N PRO A 905 -20.32 -9.63 12.92
CA PRO A 905 -21.43 -9.01 12.18
C PRO A 905 -22.79 -9.20 12.85
N THR A 906 -23.01 -10.33 13.52
CA THR A 906 -24.27 -10.73 14.16
C THR A 906 -24.50 -10.17 15.57
N LYS A 907 -23.50 -9.57 16.23
CA LYS A 907 -23.68 -8.88 17.53
C LYS A 907 -23.96 -7.39 17.32
N THR A 908 -24.78 -6.79 18.17
CA THR A 908 -24.80 -5.33 18.32
C THR A 908 -23.49 -4.83 18.95
N ASN A 909 -23.25 -3.51 18.83
CA ASN A 909 -22.08 -2.89 19.44
C ASN A 909 -22.11 -2.99 20.98
N ASN A 910 -23.30 -2.93 21.58
CA ASN A 910 -23.48 -3.07 23.03
C ASN A 910 -23.30 -4.50 23.54
N GLU A 911 -23.82 -5.52 22.84
CA GLU A 911 -23.58 -6.93 23.19
C GLU A 911 -22.08 -7.28 23.12
N TRP A 912 -21.38 -6.75 22.12
CA TRP A 912 -19.92 -6.86 22.04
C TRP A 912 -19.22 -6.15 23.20
N LEU A 913 -19.57 -4.89 23.53
CA LEU A 913 -18.99 -4.19 24.69
C LEU A 913 -19.13 -5.02 25.96
N LYS A 914 -20.34 -5.51 26.26
CA LYS A 914 -20.66 -6.33 27.44
C LYS A 914 -19.97 -7.70 27.47
N THR A 915 -19.51 -8.21 26.33
CA THR A 915 -18.81 -9.52 26.26
C THR A 915 -17.28 -9.40 26.16
N ASN A 916 -16.74 -8.26 25.70
CA ASN A 916 -15.31 -7.97 25.74
C ASN A 916 -14.85 -7.33 27.08
N THR A 917 -15.61 -6.36 27.60
CA THR A 917 -15.22 -5.60 28.81
C THR A 917 -15.06 -6.50 30.04
N LYS A 918 -14.26 -6.04 31.00
CA LYS A 918 -14.22 -6.60 32.36
C LYS A 918 -15.09 -5.82 33.35
N ALA A 919 -15.76 -4.74 32.93
CA ALA A 919 -16.71 -4.04 33.80
C ALA A 919 -17.97 -4.90 34.03
N TYR A 920 -18.48 -4.93 35.24
CA TYR A 920 -19.76 -5.58 35.52
C TYR A 920 -20.94 -4.67 35.13
N ILE A 921 -21.57 -4.97 33.99
CA ILE A 921 -22.62 -4.14 33.40
C ILE A 921 -24.01 -4.74 33.66
N VAL A 922 -24.84 -4.02 34.41
CA VAL A 922 -26.25 -4.37 34.67
C VAL A 922 -27.17 -3.38 33.95
N GLU A 923 -28.02 -3.89 33.05
CA GLU A 923 -28.99 -3.12 32.26
C GLU A 923 -30.41 -3.44 32.74
N SER A 924 -30.94 -2.58 33.62
CA SER A 924 -32.18 -2.84 34.36
C SER A 924 -33.41 -2.41 33.56
N LYS A 925 -33.98 -3.35 32.80
CA LYS A 925 -35.25 -3.20 32.08
C LYS A 925 -36.42 -3.03 33.04
N SER A 926 -37.27 -2.03 32.78
CA SER A 926 -38.55 -1.79 33.47
C SER A 926 -39.41 -3.04 33.56
N GLU A 927 -40.20 -3.22 34.63
CA GLU A 927 -41.24 -4.26 34.69
C GLU A 927 -42.54 -3.85 34.00
N ILE A 928 -42.72 -2.57 33.64
CA ILE A 928 -43.91 -2.08 32.93
C ILE A 928 -43.87 -2.60 31.49
N PRO A 929 -44.86 -3.39 31.01
CA PRO A 929 -44.78 -4.03 29.69
C PRO A 929 -44.62 -3.06 28.51
N GLU A 930 -45.24 -1.87 28.59
CA GLU A 930 -45.10 -0.80 27.59
C GLU A 930 -43.65 -0.28 27.50
N VAL A 931 -43.03 -0.06 28.65
CA VAL A 931 -41.66 0.48 28.78
C VAL A 931 -40.64 -0.59 28.42
N ARG A 932 -40.85 -1.83 28.88
CA ARG A 932 -40.05 -2.99 28.49
C ARG A 932 -40.07 -3.18 26.98
N ALA A 933 -41.22 -3.10 26.34
CA ALA A 933 -41.33 -3.18 24.88
C ALA A 933 -40.56 -2.03 24.17
N LYS A 934 -40.65 -0.78 24.65
CA LYS A 934 -39.83 0.35 24.15
C LYS A 934 -38.32 0.07 24.30
N GLN A 935 -37.89 -0.46 25.44
CA GLN A 935 -36.48 -0.78 25.73
C GLN A 935 -35.96 -1.99 24.94
N GLU A 936 -36.81 -2.96 24.62
CA GLU A 936 -36.46 -4.18 23.89
C GLU A 936 -36.54 -4.05 22.37
N SER A 937 -37.25 -3.03 21.87
CA SER A 937 -37.27 -2.64 20.46
C SER A 937 -36.42 -1.40 20.15
N ALA A 938 -35.65 -0.91 21.12
CA ALA A 938 -34.80 0.26 20.98
C ALA A 938 -33.67 0.05 19.95
N THR A 939 -33.56 0.97 19.01
CA THR A 939 -32.37 1.12 18.16
C THR A 939 -31.26 1.87 18.93
N PRO A 940 -29.97 1.76 18.53
CA PRO A 940 -28.86 2.42 19.25
C PRO A 940 -28.95 3.95 19.31
N ASP A 941 -29.64 4.59 18.36
CA ASP A 941 -29.92 6.02 18.32
C ASP A 941 -31.16 6.43 19.15
N SER A 942 -31.90 5.46 19.69
CA SER A 942 -33.13 5.70 20.43
C SER A 942 -32.88 6.07 21.89
N ASN A 943 -33.58 7.10 22.39
CA ASN A 943 -33.60 7.45 23.82
C ASN A 943 -34.05 6.29 24.73
N TYR A 944 -34.76 5.29 24.19
CA TYR A 944 -35.21 4.11 24.94
C TYR A 944 -34.10 3.06 25.17
N THR A 945 -32.95 3.14 24.50
CA THR A 945 -31.87 2.14 24.69
C THR A 945 -31.37 2.18 26.13
N LEU A 946 -31.09 0.99 26.68
CA LEU A 946 -30.32 0.83 27.92
C LEU A 946 -28.84 0.57 27.63
N GLY A 947 -28.44 0.42 26.36
CA GLY A 947 -27.10 0.01 25.98
C GLY A 947 -26.02 0.96 26.47
N VAL A 948 -25.06 0.45 27.26
CA VAL A 948 -23.94 1.25 27.75
C VAL A 948 -23.07 1.78 26.60
N PHE A 949 -22.87 1.00 25.54
CA PHE A 949 -22.16 1.48 24.35
C PHE A 949 -22.91 2.65 23.70
N ASP A 950 -24.17 2.41 23.35
CA ASP A 950 -25.06 3.33 22.66
C ASP A 950 -25.20 4.67 23.41
N ARG A 951 -25.35 4.61 24.75
CA ARG A 951 -25.46 5.78 25.62
C ARG A 951 -24.16 6.58 25.72
N ILE A 952 -22.99 5.94 25.63
CA ILE A 952 -21.69 6.63 25.66
C ILE A 952 -21.34 7.21 24.27
N THR A 953 -21.76 6.58 23.16
CA THR A 953 -21.56 7.11 21.81
C THR A 953 -22.56 8.21 21.44
N ALA A 954 -23.74 8.25 22.06
CA ALA A 954 -24.80 9.23 21.81
C ALA A 954 -24.31 10.70 21.74
N PRO A 955 -24.85 11.55 20.83
CA PRO A 955 -24.45 12.96 20.70
C PRO A 955 -24.52 13.78 21.99
N SER A 956 -25.47 13.45 22.88
CA SER A 956 -25.70 14.13 24.16
C SER A 956 -24.72 13.74 25.28
N TRP A 957 -23.94 12.68 25.12
CA TRP A 957 -23.02 12.21 26.16
C TRP A 957 -21.67 12.91 26.12
N LYS A 958 -21.25 13.45 27.27
CA LYS A 958 -20.05 14.30 27.39
C LYS A 958 -18.74 13.51 27.46
N LEU A 959 -18.73 12.32 28.05
CA LEU A 959 -17.51 11.53 28.32
C LEU A 959 -17.43 10.29 27.41
N LYS A 960 -17.30 10.53 26.11
CA LYS A 960 -17.13 9.46 25.09
C LYS A 960 -15.80 8.72 25.24
N ASN A 961 -14.80 9.40 25.82
CA ASN A 961 -13.49 8.87 26.21
C ASN A 961 -13.53 7.68 27.19
N MET A 962 -14.70 7.32 27.73
CA MET A 962 -14.93 6.12 28.56
C MET A 962 -14.80 4.79 27.80
N LEU A 963 -14.97 4.77 26.47
CA LEU A 963 -15.02 3.52 25.70
C LEU A 963 -13.71 2.73 25.71
N LEU A 964 -12.57 3.35 25.38
CA LEU A 964 -11.27 2.64 25.36
C LEU A 964 -10.85 2.14 26.76
N PRO A 965 -10.98 2.91 27.86
CA PRO A 965 -10.81 2.39 29.21
C PRO A 965 -11.70 1.17 29.54
N LEU A 966 -13.01 1.20 29.22
CA LEU A 966 -13.90 0.04 29.43
C LEU A 966 -13.48 -1.18 28.60
N LEU A 967 -13.10 -0.98 27.34
CA LEU A 967 -12.69 -2.06 26.43
C LEU A 967 -11.31 -2.65 26.77
N THR A 968 -10.51 -1.95 27.59
CA THR A 968 -9.14 -2.33 27.98
C THR A 968 -8.93 -2.39 29.50
N LEU A 969 -9.99 -2.68 30.26
CA LEU A 969 -9.89 -3.07 31.67
C LEU A 969 -9.13 -4.41 31.79
N PRO A 970 -8.10 -4.53 32.65
CA PRO A 970 -7.41 -5.80 32.87
C PRO A 970 -8.22 -6.76 33.73
N GLU A 971 -8.98 -6.25 34.70
CA GLU A 971 -9.72 -6.98 35.72
C GLU A 971 -11.11 -6.33 35.95
N GLU A 972 -12.01 -7.05 36.62
CA GLU A 972 -13.31 -6.52 37.06
C GLU A 972 -13.15 -5.69 38.34
N ASP A 973 -12.72 -4.44 38.16
CA ASP A 973 -12.59 -3.42 39.21
C ASP A 973 -13.71 -2.35 39.18
N VAL A 974 -14.56 -2.36 38.15
CA VAL A 974 -15.56 -1.30 37.84
C VAL A 974 -16.92 -1.93 37.54
N TYR A 975 -17.99 -1.32 38.03
CA TYR A 975 -19.37 -1.66 37.63
C TYR A 975 -20.04 -0.50 36.88
N VAL A 976 -21.06 -0.85 36.10
CA VAL A 976 -21.96 0.09 35.43
C VAL A 976 -23.40 -0.34 35.64
N ILE A 977 -24.27 0.57 36.10
CA ILE A 977 -25.72 0.36 36.12
C ILE A 977 -26.35 1.27 35.06
N SER A 978 -27.05 0.69 34.09
CA SER A 978 -27.87 1.43 33.14
C SER A 978 -29.34 1.13 33.40
N ASN A 979 -30.14 2.17 33.61
CA ASN A 979 -31.57 2.06 33.84
C ASN A 979 -32.33 3.12 33.00
N LEU A 980 -33.65 3.22 33.19
CA LEU A 980 -34.54 4.09 32.40
C LEU A 980 -34.03 5.54 32.24
N SER A 981 -33.46 6.18 33.28
CA SER A 981 -33.07 7.60 33.25
C SER A 981 -31.58 7.87 33.53
N THR A 982 -30.81 6.88 34.00
CA THR A 982 -29.40 7.10 34.41
C THR A 982 -28.44 6.07 33.86
N LEU A 983 -27.18 6.48 33.76
CA LEU A 983 -26.02 5.63 33.57
C LEU A 983 -25.02 5.89 34.73
N ALA A 984 -24.87 4.91 35.62
CA ALA A 984 -24.12 5.01 36.86
C ALA A 984 -22.81 4.21 36.81
N PHE A 985 -21.74 4.74 37.40
CA PHE A 985 -20.40 4.13 37.43
C PHE A 985 -19.83 4.13 38.86
N GLY A 986 -19.12 3.06 39.24
CA GLY A 986 -18.38 3.01 40.51
C GLY A 986 -17.24 1.97 40.51
N GLY A 987 -16.31 2.15 41.46
CA GLY A 987 -15.13 1.28 41.64
C GLY A 987 -15.32 0.31 42.81
N TYR A 988 -14.77 -0.90 42.68
CA TYR A 988 -14.98 -1.98 43.65
C TYR A 988 -14.32 -1.69 45.01
N GLU A 989 -13.26 -0.88 45.03
CA GLU A 989 -12.53 -0.50 46.25
C GLU A 989 -13.33 0.39 47.20
N ARG A 990 -14.42 1.02 46.73
CA ARG A 990 -15.44 1.70 47.55
C ARG A 990 -16.14 0.75 48.54
N TYR A 991 -16.18 -0.54 48.19
CA TYR A 991 -16.87 -1.62 48.90
C TYR A 991 -15.92 -2.70 49.45
N ARG A 992 -14.60 -2.42 49.45
CA ARG A 992 -13.56 -3.27 50.05
C ARG A 992 -13.63 -3.21 51.58
N ASP A 993 -14.69 -3.81 52.10
CA ASP A 993 -15.06 -3.83 53.52
C ASP A 993 -14.37 -4.98 54.27
N ARG A 994 -14.45 -4.95 55.60
CA ARG A 994 -14.06 -6.07 56.46
C ARG A 994 -15.28 -6.92 56.82
N VAL A 995 -15.28 -8.16 56.39
CA VAL A 995 -16.31 -9.16 56.73
C VAL A 995 -15.63 -10.24 57.58
N ASN A 996 -16.19 -10.53 58.76
CA ASN A 996 -15.60 -11.47 59.73
C ASN A 996 -14.10 -11.18 60.03
N ASN A 997 -13.76 -9.90 60.18
CA ASN A 997 -12.41 -9.31 60.31
C ASN A 997 -11.47 -9.39 59.09
N THR A 998 -11.74 -10.27 58.12
CA THR A 998 -11.00 -10.37 56.84
C THR A 998 -11.35 -9.21 55.90
N VAL A 999 -10.37 -8.65 55.20
CA VAL A 999 -10.61 -7.66 54.12
C VAL A 999 -11.04 -8.40 52.87
N LEU A 1000 -12.20 -8.05 52.30
CA LEU A 1000 -12.65 -8.64 51.03
C LEU A 1000 -11.64 -8.34 49.92
N SER A 1001 -11.25 -9.36 49.15
CA SER A 1001 -10.33 -9.21 48.02
C SER A 1001 -10.59 -10.25 46.92
N GLY A 1002 -10.02 -10.02 45.73
CA GLY A 1002 -10.21 -10.92 44.58
C GLY A 1002 -11.69 -11.22 44.32
N GLU A 1003 -12.01 -12.49 44.10
CA GLU A 1003 -13.36 -12.92 43.77
C GLU A 1003 -14.38 -12.71 44.91
N GLU A 1004 -13.97 -12.72 46.18
CA GLU A 1004 -14.89 -12.45 47.31
C GLU A 1004 -15.41 -11.01 47.27
N LEU A 1005 -14.51 -10.05 46.98
CA LEU A 1005 -14.90 -8.65 46.77
C LEU A 1005 -15.80 -8.52 45.56
N ARG A 1006 -15.51 -9.22 44.46
CA ARG A 1006 -16.32 -9.14 43.24
C ARG A 1006 -17.73 -9.68 43.44
N GLN A 1007 -17.87 -10.85 44.05
CA GLN A 1007 -19.20 -11.41 44.37
C GLN A 1007 -19.99 -10.50 45.32
N TYR A 1008 -19.33 -9.89 46.33
CA TYR A 1008 -19.95 -8.92 47.23
C TYR A 1008 -20.43 -7.67 46.51
N VAL A 1009 -19.65 -7.14 45.55
CA VAL A 1009 -20.05 -5.97 44.75
C VAL A 1009 -21.16 -6.33 43.77
N ARG A 1010 -21.04 -7.40 42.96
CA ARG A 1010 -22.07 -7.81 41.99
C ARG A 1010 -23.45 -7.91 42.61
N ALA A 1011 -23.59 -8.63 43.74
CA ALA A 1011 -24.86 -8.76 44.45
C ALA A 1011 -25.45 -7.43 44.94
N LYS A 1012 -24.60 -6.45 45.26
CA LYS A 1012 -25.01 -5.08 45.61
C LYS A 1012 -25.39 -4.25 44.37
N VAL A 1013 -24.68 -4.43 43.24
CA VAL A 1013 -25.00 -3.80 41.95
C VAL A 1013 -26.37 -4.26 41.47
N ASP A 1014 -26.62 -5.57 41.45
CA ASP A 1014 -27.89 -6.18 41.04
C ASP A 1014 -29.06 -5.63 41.87
N GLN A 1015 -28.94 -5.70 43.21
CA GLN A 1015 -30.01 -5.24 44.10
C GLN A 1015 -30.27 -3.73 43.96
N SER A 1016 -29.23 -2.92 43.76
CA SER A 1016 -29.37 -1.48 43.54
C SER A 1016 -29.99 -1.16 42.17
N ALA A 1017 -29.67 -1.95 41.14
CA ALA A 1017 -30.24 -1.82 39.81
C ALA A 1017 -31.75 -2.17 39.77
N GLU A 1018 -32.21 -3.10 40.61
CA GLU A 1018 -33.65 -3.31 40.84
C GLU A 1018 -34.30 -2.07 41.49
N TRP A 1019 -33.74 -1.61 42.62
CA TRP A 1019 -34.30 -0.50 43.40
C TRP A 1019 -34.38 0.82 42.62
N GLN A 1020 -33.37 1.11 41.78
CA GLN A 1020 -33.34 2.29 40.92
C GLN A 1020 -34.35 2.21 39.75
N ARG A 1021 -34.59 1.00 39.21
CA ARG A 1021 -35.63 0.76 38.21
C ARG A 1021 -37.02 0.91 38.82
N ASP A 1022 -37.28 0.25 39.95
CA ASP A 1022 -38.59 0.27 40.62
C ASP A 1022 -39.04 1.71 40.93
N HIS A 1023 -38.09 2.58 41.27
CA HIS A 1023 -38.30 4.02 41.44
C HIS A 1023 -38.79 4.72 40.16
N TYR A 1024 -38.18 4.44 39.01
CA TYR A 1024 -38.64 5.00 37.74
C TYR A 1024 -39.91 4.38 37.21
N ASP A 1025 -40.17 3.11 37.47
CA ASP A 1025 -41.45 2.47 37.13
C ASP A 1025 -42.60 3.15 37.89
N ILE A 1026 -42.41 3.45 39.18
CA ILE A 1026 -43.41 4.21 39.95
C ILE A 1026 -43.58 5.64 39.40
N TRP A 1027 -42.49 6.36 39.08
CA TRP A 1027 -42.61 7.68 38.44
C TRP A 1027 -43.29 7.62 37.06
N TYR A 1028 -43.03 6.59 36.26
CA TYR A 1028 -43.68 6.37 34.96
C TYR A 1028 -45.18 6.12 35.10
N HIS A 1029 -45.65 5.58 36.23
CA HIS A 1029 -47.08 5.48 36.52
C HIS A 1029 -47.73 6.80 36.96
N LEU A 1030 -46.98 7.73 37.54
CA LEU A 1030 -47.51 8.99 38.08
C LEU A 1030 -47.59 10.14 37.05
N LEU A 1031 -46.68 10.19 36.07
CA LEU A 1031 -46.61 11.29 35.10
C LEU A 1031 -47.65 11.20 33.97
N SER A 1032 -48.04 12.35 33.41
CA SER A 1032 -48.77 12.41 32.14
C SER A 1032 -47.89 12.01 30.94
N PRO A 1033 -48.47 11.60 29.80
CA PRO A 1033 -47.72 11.02 28.68
C PRO A 1033 -46.55 11.86 28.15
N GLU A 1034 -46.68 13.19 28.12
CA GLU A 1034 -45.60 14.09 27.67
C GLU A 1034 -44.36 14.03 28.58
N TYR A 1035 -44.55 13.80 29.88
CA TYR A 1035 -43.48 13.80 30.89
C TYR A 1035 -42.95 12.40 31.18
N LYS A 1036 -43.74 11.35 30.91
CA LYS A 1036 -43.26 9.97 30.80
C LYS A 1036 -42.10 9.84 29.82
N GLU A 1037 -42.23 10.38 28.61
CA GLU A 1037 -41.17 10.25 27.61
C GLU A 1037 -39.89 11.01 28.00
N LYS A 1038 -40.00 12.07 28.82
CA LYS A 1038 -38.85 12.84 29.33
C LYS A 1038 -38.04 12.11 30.41
N LEU A 1039 -38.54 10.98 30.93
CA LEU A 1039 -37.75 10.11 31.80
C LEU A 1039 -36.67 9.33 31.01
N PHE A 1040 -36.85 9.10 29.70
CA PHE A 1040 -35.87 8.39 28.87
C PHE A 1040 -34.69 9.29 28.50
N ARG A 1041 -33.61 9.19 29.28
CA ARG A 1041 -32.38 9.99 29.15
C ARG A 1041 -31.21 9.25 29.81
N SER A 1042 -30.01 9.83 29.71
CA SER A 1042 -28.80 9.31 30.39
C SER A 1042 -28.20 10.38 31.31
N VAL A 1043 -28.74 10.52 32.52
CA VAL A 1043 -28.10 11.30 33.59
C VAL A 1043 -26.94 10.48 34.16
N MET A 1044 -25.75 11.09 34.24
CA MET A 1044 -24.58 10.42 34.82
C MET A 1044 -24.68 10.37 36.34
N VAL A 1045 -24.38 9.21 36.93
CA VAL A 1045 -24.27 9.04 38.39
C VAL A 1045 -22.88 8.48 38.71
N SER A 1046 -22.06 9.22 39.44
CA SER A 1046 -20.73 8.77 39.86
C SER A 1046 -20.76 8.40 41.34
N ASP A 1047 -20.39 7.15 41.68
CA ASP A 1047 -20.06 6.82 43.06
C ASP A 1047 -18.80 7.60 43.54
N GLY A 1048 -18.57 7.63 44.84
CA GLY A 1048 -17.57 8.49 45.46
C GLY A 1048 -16.13 7.99 45.35
N PHE A 1049 -15.20 8.95 45.22
CA PHE A 1049 -13.75 8.71 45.20
C PHE A 1049 -13.15 8.39 46.57
N GLY A 1050 -13.98 8.28 47.63
CA GLY A 1050 -13.60 7.76 48.93
C GLY A 1050 -13.39 6.25 48.89
N MET A 1051 -12.22 5.81 48.42
CA MET A 1051 -11.82 4.43 48.18
C MET A 1051 -11.14 3.81 49.41
N LYS A 1052 -10.83 2.51 49.35
CA LYS A 1052 -10.14 1.79 50.42
C LYS A 1052 -8.92 1.02 49.92
N ASP A 1053 -7.79 1.15 50.64
CA ASP A 1053 -6.55 0.41 50.34
C ASP A 1053 -6.70 -1.11 50.59
N SER A 1054 -5.63 -1.88 50.35
CA SER A 1054 -5.58 -3.32 50.64
C SER A 1054 -5.78 -3.69 52.12
N ASN A 1055 -5.73 -2.73 53.04
CA ASN A 1055 -5.98 -2.90 54.47
C ASN A 1055 -7.42 -2.51 54.88
N SER A 1056 -8.29 -2.15 53.93
CA SER A 1056 -9.62 -1.54 54.14
C SER A 1056 -9.57 -0.12 54.77
N LYS A 1057 -8.45 0.60 54.69
CA LYS A 1057 -8.31 1.98 55.15
C LYS A 1057 -8.92 2.95 54.14
N TYR A 1058 -9.91 3.73 54.57
CA TYR A 1058 -10.56 4.77 53.77
C TYR A 1058 -9.67 5.99 53.52
N TYR A 1059 -9.74 6.54 52.31
CA TYR A 1059 -9.27 7.89 51.96
C TYR A 1059 -9.89 8.36 50.64
N TRP A 1060 -9.87 9.67 50.36
CA TRP A 1060 -10.28 10.21 49.06
C TRP A 1060 -9.14 10.08 48.04
N ALA A 1061 -9.33 9.23 47.02
CA ALA A 1061 -8.33 8.99 45.98
C ALA A 1061 -8.26 10.17 44.99
N THR A 1062 -7.05 10.50 44.55
CA THR A 1062 -6.80 11.42 43.44
C THR A 1062 -6.75 10.65 42.11
N LEU A 1063 -6.92 11.33 40.98
CA LEU A 1063 -6.73 10.71 39.65
C LEU A 1063 -5.35 10.04 39.50
N SER A 1064 -4.31 10.59 40.14
CA SER A 1064 -2.94 10.06 40.17
C SER A 1064 -2.72 8.84 41.08
N ASP A 1065 -3.75 8.31 41.75
CA ASP A 1065 -3.59 7.13 42.60
C ASP A 1065 -3.37 5.86 41.76
N LYS A 1066 -2.18 5.25 41.90
CA LYS A 1066 -1.76 4.05 41.18
C LYS A 1066 -2.04 2.73 41.90
N ALA A 1067 -2.50 2.80 43.16
CA ALA A 1067 -2.75 1.67 44.06
C ALA A 1067 -4.25 1.26 44.09
N ILE A 1068 -5.16 2.19 43.76
CA ILE A 1068 -6.55 1.86 43.44
C ILE A 1068 -6.65 1.52 41.94
N ALA A 1069 -7.11 0.31 41.63
CA ALA A 1069 -7.15 -0.22 40.28
C ALA A 1069 -8.29 0.38 39.45
N SER A 1070 -9.47 0.62 40.04
CA SER A 1070 -10.57 1.34 39.36
C SER A 1070 -10.21 2.79 39.01
N ILE A 1071 -9.33 3.43 39.78
CA ILE A 1071 -8.76 4.75 39.43
C ILE A 1071 -7.79 4.59 38.27
N TYR A 1072 -6.70 3.83 38.46
CA TYR A 1072 -5.63 3.69 37.47
C TYR A 1072 -6.11 3.13 36.11
N ASN A 1073 -7.10 2.22 36.10
CA ASN A 1073 -7.59 1.56 34.89
C ASN A 1073 -8.79 2.27 34.23
N PHE A 1074 -9.58 3.07 34.97
CA PHE A 1074 -10.81 3.68 34.44
C PHE A 1074 -10.97 5.16 34.80
N PHE A 1075 -11.25 5.52 36.06
CA PHE A 1075 -11.60 6.91 36.38
C PHE A 1075 -10.46 7.90 36.09
N GLY A 1076 -9.23 7.53 36.45
CA GLY A 1076 -8.00 8.20 36.07
C GLY A 1076 -7.92 8.47 34.57
N PRO A 1077 -7.90 7.42 33.74
CA PRO A 1077 -7.97 7.49 32.28
C PRO A 1077 -9.13 8.31 31.69
N THR A 1078 -10.30 8.36 32.33
CA THR A 1078 -11.43 9.19 31.83
C THR A 1078 -11.33 10.67 32.19
N GLY A 1079 -10.48 11.02 33.16
CA GLY A 1079 -10.42 12.35 33.76
C GLY A 1079 -11.63 12.71 34.64
N LYS A 1080 -12.59 11.80 34.87
CA LYS A 1080 -13.75 12.04 35.73
C LYS A 1080 -13.31 11.99 37.19
N TRP A 1081 -13.36 13.14 37.87
CA TRP A 1081 -13.08 13.28 39.31
C TRP A 1081 -13.81 14.48 39.90
N TYR A 1082 -13.98 14.48 41.22
CA TYR A 1082 -14.40 15.63 42.02
C TYR A 1082 -13.80 15.50 43.43
N GLY A 1083 -13.67 16.64 44.14
CA GLY A 1083 -13.15 16.68 45.49
C GLY A 1083 -14.16 16.23 46.55
N GLU A 1084 -13.67 15.87 47.74
CA GLU A 1084 -14.50 15.54 48.89
C GLU A 1084 -15.28 16.78 49.37
N SER A 1085 -16.58 16.85 49.06
CA SER A 1085 -17.47 17.92 49.54
C SER A 1085 -17.82 17.67 51.01
N LYS A 1086 -16.99 18.22 51.91
CA LYS A 1086 -17.05 17.93 53.35
C LYS A 1086 -18.41 18.27 53.97
N GLY A 1087 -19.14 17.24 54.38
CA GLY A 1087 -20.47 17.34 54.98
C GLY A 1087 -21.63 17.03 54.03
N ALA A 1088 -21.36 16.77 52.75
CA ALA A 1088 -22.36 16.25 51.80
C ALA A 1088 -22.38 14.71 51.80
N GLY A 1089 -23.58 14.13 51.70
CA GLY A 1089 -23.78 12.69 51.50
C GLY A 1089 -23.57 12.30 50.04
N ALA A 1090 -24.36 12.95 49.18
CA ALA A 1090 -24.17 13.10 47.74
C ALA A 1090 -24.49 14.56 47.35
N TYR A 1091 -24.45 14.90 46.06
CA TYR A 1091 -25.06 16.11 45.50
C TYR A 1091 -25.34 15.99 43.99
N ALA A 1092 -26.37 16.70 43.53
CA ALA A 1092 -26.75 16.88 42.13
C ALA A 1092 -26.41 18.30 41.63
N ASN A 1093 -26.12 18.43 40.33
CA ASN A 1093 -25.82 19.74 39.70
C ASN A 1093 -26.82 20.17 38.61
N GLY A 1094 -27.97 19.51 38.50
CA GLY A 1094 -28.94 19.70 37.43
C GLY A 1094 -28.67 18.87 36.16
N SER A 1095 -27.52 18.18 36.07
CA SER A 1095 -27.16 17.34 34.91
C SER A 1095 -26.52 15.98 35.24
N GLU A 1096 -25.96 15.82 36.44
CA GLU A 1096 -25.34 14.59 36.94
C GLU A 1096 -25.42 14.53 38.49
N VAL A 1097 -25.02 13.40 39.07
CA VAL A 1097 -24.96 13.14 40.52
C VAL A 1097 -23.57 12.65 40.94
N HIS A 1098 -23.15 13.09 42.13
CA HIS A 1098 -21.85 12.83 42.74
C HIS A 1098 -22.05 12.30 44.17
N TYR A 1099 -21.52 11.12 44.50
CA TYR A 1099 -21.56 10.57 45.87
C TYR A 1099 -20.30 10.95 46.67
N VAL A 1100 -20.44 11.27 47.95
CA VAL A 1100 -19.33 11.76 48.78
C VAL A 1100 -19.10 10.85 49.99
N SER A 1101 -19.81 11.04 51.12
CA SER A 1101 -19.72 10.07 52.22
C SER A 1101 -20.54 8.81 51.96
N ASP A 1102 -21.67 8.95 51.28
CA ASP A 1102 -22.61 7.84 51.07
C ASP A 1102 -22.19 6.96 49.90
N ARG A 1103 -22.55 5.68 49.95
CA ARG A 1103 -22.15 4.69 48.93
C ARG A 1103 -23.36 4.30 48.11
N LEU A 1104 -23.31 4.50 46.79
CA LEU A 1104 -24.43 4.27 45.86
C LEU A 1104 -25.13 2.91 46.07
N LEU A 1105 -24.34 1.85 46.29
CA LEU A 1105 -24.83 0.47 46.43
C LEU A 1105 -25.17 0.05 47.88
N ASP A 1106 -25.28 0.99 48.82
CA ASP A 1106 -25.88 0.75 50.14
C ASP A 1106 -27.36 1.16 50.15
N LYS A 1107 -28.16 0.50 51.00
CA LYS A 1107 -29.60 0.75 51.15
C LYS A 1107 -29.93 2.23 51.41
N TYR A 1108 -29.13 2.90 52.24
CA TYR A 1108 -29.24 4.35 52.46
C TYR A 1108 -28.83 5.15 51.22
N GLY A 1109 -27.73 4.79 50.56
CA GLY A 1109 -27.27 5.44 49.33
C GLY A 1109 -28.26 5.35 48.16
N THR A 1110 -29.13 4.33 48.14
CA THR A 1110 -30.24 4.25 47.19
C THR A 1110 -31.47 5.09 47.60
N SER A 1111 -31.69 5.39 48.88
CA SER A 1111 -32.59 6.50 49.25
C SER A 1111 -32.02 7.85 48.80
N VAL A 1112 -30.72 8.08 49.04
CA VAL A 1112 -30.01 9.28 48.56
C VAL A 1112 -30.05 9.39 47.03
N TYR A 1113 -29.96 8.28 46.28
CA TYR A 1113 -30.17 8.28 44.83
C TYR A 1113 -31.49 8.95 44.44
N THR A 1114 -32.58 8.59 45.12
CA THR A 1114 -33.91 9.18 44.83
C THR A 1114 -34.00 10.66 45.22
N HIS A 1115 -33.29 11.09 46.26
CA HIS A 1115 -33.15 12.49 46.65
C HIS A 1115 -32.46 13.30 45.53
N GLU A 1116 -31.30 12.84 45.08
CA GLU A 1116 -30.54 13.51 44.00
C GLU A 1116 -31.26 13.48 42.64
N MET A 1117 -32.09 12.45 42.40
CA MET A 1117 -32.95 12.42 41.22
C MET A 1117 -34.09 13.42 41.29
N VAL A 1118 -34.59 13.82 42.46
CA VAL A 1118 -35.55 14.93 42.59
C VAL A 1118 -34.88 16.24 42.18
N HIS A 1119 -33.67 16.54 42.69
CA HIS A 1119 -32.91 17.73 42.29
C HIS A 1119 -32.64 17.83 40.78
N ASN A 1120 -32.45 16.68 40.11
CA ASN A 1120 -32.22 16.56 38.67
C ASN A 1120 -33.49 16.38 37.81
N SER A 1121 -34.70 16.43 38.39
CA SER A 1121 -35.95 16.12 37.66
C SER A 1121 -37.16 16.96 38.04
N ASP A 1122 -37.15 17.67 39.18
CA ASP A 1122 -38.37 18.24 39.75
C ASP A 1122 -39.03 19.31 38.88
N GLY A 1123 -38.32 20.39 38.52
CA GLY A 1123 -38.90 21.52 37.80
C GLY A 1123 -39.39 21.21 36.37
N HIS A 1124 -38.78 20.21 35.70
CA HIS A 1124 -39.00 19.92 34.27
C HIS A 1124 -39.58 18.53 33.98
N ILE A 1125 -39.61 17.61 34.96
CA ILE A 1125 -40.23 16.27 34.83
C ILE A 1125 -41.28 16.05 35.92
N TYR A 1126 -40.89 15.97 37.20
CA TYR A 1126 -41.82 15.57 38.27
C TYR A 1126 -42.93 16.60 38.56
N PHE A 1127 -42.69 17.88 38.28
CA PHE A 1127 -43.69 18.95 38.31
C PHE A 1127 -44.18 19.36 36.91
N GLU A 1128 -44.10 18.47 35.92
CA GLU A 1128 -44.69 18.63 34.58
C GLU A 1128 -44.42 20.00 33.92
N GLY A 1129 -43.14 20.41 33.97
CA GLY A 1129 -42.65 21.64 33.38
C GLY A 1129 -43.07 22.93 34.08
N LYS A 1130 -43.70 22.87 35.26
CA LYS A 1130 -44.17 24.06 36.00
C LYS A 1130 -43.09 24.74 36.84
N GLY A 1131 -41.91 24.13 36.96
CA GLY A 1131 -40.82 24.63 37.82
C GLY A 1131 -41.05 24.40 39.31
N ARG A 1132 -40.05 24.79 40.12
CA ARG A 1132 -40.19 24.89 41.59
C ARG A 1132 -41.06 26.09 41.94
N ARG A 1133 -41.80 26.02 43.05
CA ARG A 1133 -42.59 27.17 43.54
C ARG A 1133 -41.65 28.29 44.00
N GLU A 1134 -41.94 29.52 43.60
CA GLU A 1134 -41.19 30.70 44.02
C GLU A 1134 -41.06 30.78 45.56
N GLY A 1135 -39.85 31.07 46.03
CA GLY A 1135 -39.50 31.12 47.45
C GLY A 1135 -39.21 29.77 48.12
N LEU A 1136 -39.40 28.63 47.44
CA LEU A 1136 -39.10 27.29 47.98
C LEU A 1136 -37.82 26.71 47.36
N GLY A 1137 -36.88 26.30 48.22
CA GLY A 1137 -35.61 25.68 47.82
C GLY A 1137 -35.78 24.21 47.38
N ALA A 1138 -34.81 23.71 46.61
CA ALA A 1138 -34.81 22.35 46.07
C ALA A 1138 -34.90 21.27 47.17
N GLU A 1139 -34.15 21.47 48.27
CA GLU A 1139 -34.12 20.58 49.44
C GLU A 1139 -35.50 20.23 50.01
N LEU A 1140 -36.47 21.15 49.96
CA LEU A 1140 -37.82 20.90 50.47
C LEU A 1140 -38.57 19.84 49.67
N TYR A 1141 -38.26 19.71 48.37
CA TYR A 1141 -38.90 18.74 47.48
C TYR A 1141 -38.24 17.37 47.56
N ALA A 1142 -36.92 17.34 47.75
CA ALA A 1142 -36.18 16.10 47.96
C ALA A 1142 -36.38 15.58 49.40
N LEU A 1143 -35.90 16.31 50.40
CA LEU A 1143 -35.90 15.92 51.81
C LEU A 1143 -37.30 16.01 52.44
N GLY A 1144 -37.99 14.87 52.53
CA GLY A 1144 -39.27 14.74 53.24
C GLY A 1144 -40.52 14.90 52.39
N LEU A 1145 -40.41 14.96 51.06
CA LEU A 1145 -41.54 14.82 50.13
C LEU A 1145 -41.34 13.69 49.12
N LEU A 1146 -40.32 13.79 48.25
CA LEU A 1146 -40.15 12.88 47.10
C LEU A 1146 -38.98 11.90 47.21
N GLN A 1147 -38.10 12.06 48.21
CA GLN A 1147 -37.10 11.05 48.56
C GLN A 1147 -37.77 9.76 49.10
N SER A 1148 -37.31 8.60 48.61
CA SER A 1148 -37.72 7.29 49.09
C SER A 1148 -37.31 7.05 50.54
N ALA A 1149 -38.09 6.23 51.25
CA ALA A 1149 -37.66 5.64 52.52
C ALA A 1149 -36.30 4.92 52.37
N ASP A 1150 -35.46 4.99 53.40
CA ASP A 1150 -34.18 4.26 53.53
C ASP A 1150 -34.33 2.93 54.30
N ASN A 1151 -35.43 2.77 55.01
CA ASN A 1151 -35.85 1.55 55.68
C ASN A 1151 -37.38 1.53 55.84
N LEU A 1152 -37.95 0.37 56.17
CA LEU A 1152 -39.40 0.16 56.19
C LEU A 1152 -40.04 0.59 57.52
N ASP A 1153 -39.23 0.72 58.55
CA ASP A 1153 -39.60 1.08 59.93
C ASP A 1153 -39.40 2.59 60.19
N LYS A 1154 -39.23 3.39 59.12
CA LYS A 1154 -38.99 4.84 59.17
C LYS A 1154 -40.27 5.58 59.53
N ASP A 1155 -40.30 6.16 60.73
CA ASP A 1155 -41.39 7.03 61.20
C ASP A 1155 -41.35 8.40 60.48
N ALA A 1156 -41.84 8.43 59.24
CA ALA A 1156 -41.97 9.62 58.41
C ALA A 1156 -43.03 9.41 57.32
N ILE A 1157 -43.71 10.50 56.92
CA ILE A 1157 -44.60 10.49 55.74
C ILE A 1157 -43.72 10.62 54.49
N VAL A 1158 -43.34 9.49 53.89
CA VAL A 1158 -42.51 9.42 52.67
C VAL A 1158 -43.06 8.43 51.66
N LEU A 1159 -42.80 8.69 50.38
CA LEU A 1159 -43.21 7.82 49.28
C LEU A 1159 -42.13 6.77 49.04
N ASN A 1160 -42.29 5.56 49.62
CA ASN A 1160 -41.35 4.46 49.39
C ASN A 1160 -41.41 4.01 47.92
N THR A 1161 -40.41 4.41 47.13
CA THR A 1161 -40.34 4.16 45.69
C THR A 1161 -39.30 3.11 45.32
N SER A 1162 -38.52 2.58 46.26
CA SER A 1162 -37.37 1.71 45.94
C SER A 1162 -37.25 0.45 46.80
N ILE A 1163 -37.69 0.46 48.06
CA ILE A 1163 -37.40 -0.64 49.00
C ILE A 1163 -38.58 -1.59 49.10
N LYS A 1164 -38.44 -2.80 48.56
CA LYS A 1164 -39.41 -3.89 48.72
C LYS A 1164 -39.38 -4.44 50.16
N GLY A 1165 -40.56 -4.65 50.74
CA GLY A 1165 -40.75 -5.37 51.99
C GLY A 1165 -40.94 -6.87 51.79
N ILE A 1166 -40.47 -7.66 52.74
CA ILE A 1166 -40.77 -9.10 52.78
C ILE A 1166 -42.26 -9.27 53.09
N ARG A 1167 -43.02 -9.92 52.20
CA ARG A 1167 -44.35 -10.44 52.55
C ARG A 1167 -44.19 -11.56 53.56
N ILE A 1168 -44.35 -11.24 54.83
CA ILE A 1168 -44.76 -12.23 55.83
C ILE A 1168 -46.20 -12.63 55.46
N HIS A 1169 -46.43 -13.93 55.33
CA HIS A 1169 -47.70 -14.53 54.90
C HIS A 1169 -48.49 -15.09 56.08
#